data_AF-A0A3A3Z719-F1
#
_entry.id   AF-A0A3A3Z719-F1
#
_cell.length_a   1.000
_cell.length_b   1.000
_cell.length_c   1.000
_cell.angle_alpha   90.00
_cell.angle_beta   90.00
_cell.angle_gamma   90.00
#
_symmetry.space_group_name_H-M   'P 1'
#
loop_
_entity.id
_entity.type
_entity.pdbx_description
1 polymer ?
#
loop_
_entity_poly.entity_id
_entity_poly.type
_entity_poly.pdbx_seq_one_letter_code
_entity_poly.pdbx_strand_id
1 'polypeptide(L)'
;MSLAALALGAVLVAPAPVAAAPGADAGLAADALAERRYDPRAERAAAPARDAVRALTAEVAGPRTGGFPRQTVLRTFPVDEADRSIKLGLVPYHEIARRLNALQRTSDRVSVEVTGRSALGRDLYLVTVTAPETPAQARRQEAMKQRILADPERAAQDRAIARDYKVPVFVNANIHGNEWEGTDASLRVIEELATSSDREVAALLRTTRVYFTVSANPDGRNAGTRRNARDFDLNRDFITASQPETRVMRDAIIRTQPVVLVDEHGYTGTTLIEPGTPPHGQNYEYDLYIKHALPNALGMEAAIQALGYPESARADIPFRDFPPGEWDDWPPIFTPMYSIYHGAVGHTVEFPLRVNNREYDALPVEELRRRSSINTDIAAATIRASIAYADEHRSELVADQIEVFRRGEAGEAQREVPDGYVDGFGPEDRYSTEFPRAYVIPAGRDQRSTPAAARLVQHLLDNDVEVHRASRASSLGGTRYAAGSWVVDMHQAKRGLANVMLESGRDISDDVPVMYDISGWSHGLLWGATVTPVEQGGDSLPGGLREVAGARSWGVVPAAPGRDLLIGLDDAADVAAVNALLARGHVLQLASGGRVVVPAAARADAVRVAREQGVRLSLAPAGLTGTPMDPVTVAAAAEGDELYAMREMGFEVRPVSNAVLDAGFDWTGVDVLVVGAGLDGATLGAPARAALDAFLADGGVVARGTTGAAFNAALDLLEVEAGGGPGTANGVVDVDGSGELTARAPGHSFVYSPVWFTGMGEGVVTEQSYAADPLVAGHWRPLEDGGGAPEDAAGAASVVRGLDETGASVVLFGTRPLFRDHPKGLYAQWANALYWTDATAG
;
A
#
# COMPACT_ATOMS: atom_id res chain seq x y z
N MET A 1 55.94 -57.91 35.54
CA MET A 1 56.30 -56.86 36.53
C MET A 1 57.73 -56.45 36.22
N SER A 2 58.17 -55.20 36.03
CA SER A 2 57.57 -53.86 35.81
C SER A 2 58.71 -52.95 35.27
N LEU A 3 58.59 -51.72 34.75
CA LEU A 3 57.52 -50.73 34.53
C LEU A 3 57.30 -50.55 32.99
N ALA A 4 56.36 -49.81 32.38
CA ALA A 4 55.64 -48.55 32.64
C ALA A 4 56.42 -47.23 32.37
N ALA A 5 56.49 -46.81 31.09
CA ALA A 5 56.24 -45.43 30.59
C ALA A 5 56.35 -45.41 29.06
N LEU A 6 55.30 -45.00 28.34
CA LEU A 6 55.28 -44.97 26.86
C LEU A 6 55.89 -43.69 26.28
N ALA A 7 56.50 -43.82 25.11
CA ALA A 7 56.92 -42.70 24.26
C ALA A 7 55.84 -42.32 23.22
N LEU A 8 56.04 -41.15 22.60
CA LEU A 8 55.14 -40.42 21.72
C LEU A 8 54.47 -41.25 20.60
N GLY A 9 53.18 -40.98 20.39
CA GLY A 9 52.49 -41.13 19.11
C GLY A 9 51.66 -39.86 18.85
N ALA A 10 51.80 -39.24 17.69
CA ALA A 10 51.16 -37.96 17.39
C ALA A 10 49.66 -38.13 17.09
N VAL A 11 48.82 -37.27 17.70
CA VAL A 11 47.42 -37.10 17.34
C VAL A 11 47.18 -35.61 17.12
N LEU A 12 46.73 -35.25 15.92
CA LEU A 12 46.18 -33.93 15.64
C LEU A 12 44.79 -33.85 16.28
N VAL A 13 44.69 -33.19 17.43
CA VAL A 13 43.43 -32.84 18.06
C VAL A 13 43.03 -31.44 17.57
N ALA A 14 41.96 -31.36 16.79
CA ALA A 14 41.31 -30.09 16.51
C ALA A 14 40.78 -29.48 17.82
N PRO A 15 40.89 -28.15 18.04
CA PRO A 15 40.26 -27.53 19.20
C PRO A 15 38.75 -27.72 19.13
N ALA A 16 38.15 -28.09 20.27
CA ALA A 16 36.71 -28.33 20.37
C ALA A 16 35.92 -27.05 20.00
N PRO A 17 34.75 -27.18 19.35
CA PRO A 17 33.89 -26.04 19.10
C PRO A 17 33.42 -25.49 20.45
N VAL A 18 33.75 -24.22 20.72
CA VAL A 18 33.07 -23.44 21.75
C VAL A 18 31.62 -23.30 21.29
N ALA A 19 30.67 -23.80 22.09
CA ALA A 19 29.26 -23.67 21.78
C ALA A 19 28.89 -22.18 21.68
N ALA A 20 28.58 -21.73 20.46
CA ALA A 20 27.97 -20.44 20.25
C ALA A 20 26.59 -20.43 20.91
N ALA A 21 26.28 -19.38 21.67
CA ALA A 21 24.93 -19.14 22.13
C ALA A 21 24.06 -18.77 20.90
N PRO A 22 22.82 -19.26 20.78
CA PRO A 22 21.93 -18.86 19.70
C PRO A 22 21.57 -17.38 19.87
N GLY A 23 21.97 -16.56 18.90
CA GLY A 23 21.78 -15.11 18.97
C GLY A 23 21.61 -14.53 17.57
N ALA A 24 20.45 -13.91 17.36
CA ALA A 24 20.06 -13.15 16.17
C ALA A 24 19.92 -13.95 14.85
N ASP A 25 19.06 -14.98 14.84
CA ASP A 25 18.46 -15.54 13.61
C ASP A 25 16.97 -15.15 13.50
N ALA A 26 16.50 -15.00 12.25
CA ALA A 26 15.09 -15.04 11.79
C ALA A 26 14.06 -14.05 12.40
N GLY A 27 14.45 -13.14 13.30
CA GLY A 27 13.50 -12.29 14.04
C GLY A 27 12.81 -11.16 13.25
N LEU A 28 13.32 -10.76 12.08
CA LEU A 28 12.78 -9.62 11.30
C LEU A 28 11.72 -10.06 10.27
N ALA A 29 11.93 -11.20 9.62
CA ALA A 29 10.94 -11.80 8.72
C ALA A 29 9.69 -12.30 9.47
N ALA A 30 9.85 -12.79 10.71
CA ALA A 30 8.76 -13.37 11.50
C ALA A 30 7.62 -12.39 11.85
N ASP A 31 7.93 -11.12 12.15
CA ASP A 31 6.93 -10.08 12.44
C ASP A 31 6.22 -9.56 11.15
N ALA A 32 6.81 -9.77 9.97
CA ALA A 32 6.22 -9.40 8.69
C ALA A 32 5.28 -10.49 8.12
N LEU A 33 5.59 -11.77 8.37
CA LEU A 33 5.03 -12.93 7.66
C LEU A 33 4.07 -13.82 8.48
N ALA A 34 3.97 -13.65 9.79
CA ALA A 34 2.98 -14.37 10.58
C ALA A 34 1.56 -13.81 10.37
N GLU A 35 0.54 -14.68 10.34
CA GLU A 35 -0.87 -14.24 10.32
C GLU A 35 -1.12 -13.24 11.46
N ARG A 36 -1.49 -12.02 11.05
CA ARG A 36 -1.38 -10.83 11.89
C ARG A 36 -2.34 -10.91 13.07
N ARG A 37 -1.79 -10.78 14.28
CA ARG A 37 -2.60 -10.65 15.49
C ARG A 37 -3.27 -9.27 15.51
N TYR A 38 -4.59 -9.27 15.64
CA TYR A 38 -5.40 -8.10 15.92
C TYR A 38 -4.85 -7.28 17.10
N ASP A 39 -4.58 -5.99 16.92
CA ASP A 39 -4.21 -5.08 18.02
C ASP A 39 -5.46 -4.38 18.59
N PRO A 40 -5.96 -4.77 19.77
CA PRO A 40 -7.12 -4.11 20.40
C PRO A 40 -6.85 -2.65 20.81
N ARG A 41 -5.62 -2.14 20.68
CA ARG A 41 -5.32 -0.70 20.80
C ARG A 41 -5.82 0.08 19.59
N ALA A 42 -5.82 -0.50 18.39
CA ALA A 42 -6.33 0.13 17.17
C ALA A 42 -7.85 0.33 17.23
N GLU A 43 -8.59 -0.60 17.84
CA GLU A 43 -10.05 -0.50 18.04
C GLU A 43 -10.45 0.74 18.85
N ARG A 44 -9.68 1.07 19.90
CA ARG A 44 -9.90 2.27 20.72
C ARG A 44 -9.56 3.58 19.99
N ALA A 45 -8.83 3.49 18.88
CA ALA A 45 -8.48 4.62 18.02
C ALA A 45 -9.35 4.69 16.75
N ALA A 46 -10.32 3.78 16.56
CA ALA A 46 -11.11 3.69 15.34
C ALA A 46 -11.96 4.96 15.10
N ALA A 47 -11.79 5.57 13.91
CA ALA A 47 -12.52 6.77 13.54
C ALA A 47 -14.00 6.48 13.18
N PRO A 48 -14.98 7.29 13.64
CA PRO A 48 -16.35 7.20 13.14
C PRO A 48 -16.40 7.43 11.62
N ALA A 49 -17.20 6.63 10.90
CA ALA A 49 -17.26 6.65 9.43
C ALA A 49 -17.50 8.05 8.83
N ARG A 50 -18.18 8.96 9.54
CA ARG A 50 -18.42 10.34 9.10
C ARG A 50 -17.16 11.21 9.10
N ASP A 51 -16.30 11.07 10.11
CA ASP A 51 -15.04 11.80 10.18
C ASP A 51 -14.01 11.21 9.21
N ALA A 52 -14.04 9.88 9.03
CA ALA A 52 -13.26 9.17 8.00
C ALA A 52 -13.58 9.67 6.57
N VAL A 53 -14.86 9.76 6.18
CA VAL A 53 -15.28 10.30 4.88
C VAL A 53 -14.89 11.78 4.74
N ARG A 54 -14.99 12.56 5.83
CA ARG A 54 -14.60 13.98 5.83
C ARG A 54 -13.10 14.19 5.64
N ALA A 55 -12.25 13.31 6.19
CA ALA A 55 -10.81 13.34 5.96
C ALA A 55 -10.48 13.00 4.49
N LEU A 56 -11.11 11.97 3.93
CA LEU A 56 -10.94 11.55 2.53
C LEU A 56 -11.46 12.55 1.48
N THR A 57 -12.34 13.48 1.87
CA THR A 57 -12.98 14.48 0.99
C THR A 57 -12.56 15.92 1.28
N ALA A 58 -11.59 16.13 2.18
CA ALA A 58 -11.08 17.46 2.47
C ALA A 58 -10.24 17.98 1.29
N GLU A 59 -10.68 19.08 0.66
CA GLU A 59 -9.90 19.74 -0.40
C GLU A 59 -8.50 20.15 0.12
N VAL A 60 -7.46 19.59 -0.49
CA VAL A 60 -6.08 20.05 -0.30
C VAL A 60 -5.99 21.49 -0.81
N ALA A 61 -5.48 22.40 0.01
CA ALA A 61 -5.29 23.78 -0.41
C ALA A 61 -4.31 23.86 -1.59
N GLY A 62 -4.81 24.28 -2.75
CA GLY A 62 -4.02 24.43 -3.98
C GLY A 62 -2.83 25.39 -3.81
N PRO A 63 -1.82 25.31 -4.72
CA PRO A 63 -0.55 26.00 -4.57
C PRO A 63 -0.74 27.52 -4.44
N ARG A 64 -0.44 28.06 -3.26
CA ARG A 64 -0.54 29.49 -2.98
C ARG A 64 0.49 30.25 -3.82
N THR A 65 0.03 31.16 -4.68
CA THR A 65 0.86 31.90 -5.66
C THR A 65 1.75 33.00 -5.05
N GLY A 66 1.99 32.94 -3.73
CA GLY A 66 2.83 33.84 -2.96
C GLY A 66 4.32 33.43 -2.97
N GLY A 67 5.15 34.39 -2.56
CA GLY A 67 6.56 34.17 -2.25
C GLY A 67 6.76 33.30 -1.01
N PHE A 68 8.02 33.14 -0.59
CA PHE A 68 8.41 32.52 0.67
C PHE A 68 9.05 33.58 1.58
N PRO A 69 8.75 33.60 2.89
CA PRO A 69 7.97 32.60 3.63
C PRO A 69 6.45 32.78 3.46
N ARG A 70 5.69 31.69 3.63
CA ARG A 70 4.23 31.66 3.68
C ARG A 70 3.79 31.34 5.11
N GLN A 71 3.25 32.34 5.80
CA GLN A 71 2.74 32.15 7.15
C GLN A 71 1.31 31.59 7.13
N THR A 72 1.09 30.49 7.86
CA THR A 72 -0.25 29.95 8.19
C THR A 72 -0.39 29.92 9.70
N VAL A 73 -1.49 30.46 10.24
CA VAL A 73 -1.85 30.28 11.65
C VAL A 73 -2.35 28.85 11.83
N LEU A 74 -1.52 28.01 12.44
CA LEU A 74 -1.84 26.59 12.64
C LEU A 74 -2.79 26.42 13.82
N ARG A 75 -3.79 25.54 13.68
CA ARG A 75 -4.65 25.10 14.77
C ARG A 75 -3.80 24.42 15.84
N THR A 76 -3.88 24.93 17.07
CA THR A 76 -3.35 24.25 18.25
C THR A 76 -4.40 23.27 18.78
N PHE A 77 -3.97 22.08 19.16
CA PHE A 77 -4.83 21.08 19.80
C PHE A 77 -4.79 21.24 21.33
N PRO A 78 -5.81 20.79 22.07
CA PRO A 78 -5.74 20.69 23.52
C PRO A 78 -4.57 19.82 23.97
N VAL A 79 -4.09 20.04 25.19
CA VAL A 79 -3.13 19.13 25.83
C VAL A 79 -3.76 17.75 25.94
N ASP A 80 -3.01 16.75 25.51
CA ASP A 80 -3.36 15.34 25.63
C ASP A 80 -2.26 14.65 26.45
N GLU A 81 -2.58 14.32 27.69
CA GLU A 81 -1.66 13.66 28.63
C GLU A 81 -1.48 12.16 28.32
N ALA A 82 -2.31 11.58 27.44
CA ALA A 82 -2.20 10.20 27.01
C ALA A 82 -1.26 10.01 25.80
N ASP A 83 -0.77 11.09 25.19
CA ASP A 83 0.16 11.06 24.07
C ASP A 83 1.45 10.30 24.47
N ARG A 84 1.66 9.12 23.87
CA ARG A 84 2.71 8.19 24.32
C ARG A 84 4.13 8.73 24.10
N SER A 85 4.34 9.71 23.24
CA SER A 85 5.64 10.37 23.07
C SER A 85 6.13 11.09 24.35
N ILE A 86 5.23 11.49 25.25
CA ILE A 86 5.56 12.21 26.51
C ILE A 86 6.45 11.36 27.43
N LYS A 87 6.21 10.04 27.50
CA LYS A 87 7.04 9.14 28.33
C LYS A 87 8.50 9.17 27.86
N LEU A 88 8.69 9.15 26.53
CA LEU A 88 9.99 9.18 25.85
C LEU A 88 10.70 10.54 25.93
N GLY A 89 10.04 11.57 26.46
CA GLY A 89 10.59 12.94 26.55
C GLY A 89 10.58 13.69 25.21
N LEU A 90 9.88 13.17 24.22
CA LEU A 90 9.76 13.71 22.87
C LEU A 90 8.58 14.71 22.76
N VAL A 91 8.45 15.41 21.63
CA VAL A 91 7.39 16.39 21.41
C VAL A 91 6.03 15.71 21.20
N PRO A 92 5.02 15.95 22.07
CA PRO A 92 3.67 15.47 21.85
C PRO A 92 2.98 16.21 20.71
N TYR A 93 2.03 15.57 20.05
CA TYR A 93 1.43 16.10 18.83
C TYR A 93 0.82 17.51 19.02
N HIS A 94 0.19 17.76 20.17
CA HIS A 94 -0.42 19.06 20.48
C HIS A 94 0.58 20.23 20.58
N GLU A 95 1.87 19.94 20.80
CA GLU A 95 2.95 20.93 20.88
C GLU A 95 3.56 21.29 19.52
N ILE A 96 3.46 20.41 18.51
CA ILE A 96 4.05 20.60 17.18
C ILE A 96 3.58 21.93 16.56
N ALA A 97 2.27 22.14 16.53
CA ALA A 97 1.66 23.37 16.01
C ALA A 97 2.14 24.64 16.75
N ARG A 98 2.42 24.55 18.06
CA ARG A 98 2.89 25.69 18.86
C ARG A 98 4.32 26.06 18.50
N ARG A 99 5.21 25.07 18.33
CA ARG A 99 6.60 25.26 17.89
C ARG A 99 6.68 25.82 16.48
N LEU A 100 5.94 25.22 15.53
CA LEU A 100 5.88 25.68 14.15
C LEU A 100 5.27 27.09 14.01
N ASN A 101 4.25 27.43 14.79
CA ASN A 101 3.73 28.80 14.88
C ASN A 101 4.77 29.80 15.46
N ALA A 102 5.68 29.36 16.34
CA ALA A 102 6.75 30.21 16.85
C ALA A 102 7.82 30.47 15.78
N LEU A 103 8.33 29.42 15.13
CA LEU A 103 9.35 29.53 14.08
C LEU A 103 8.89 30.40 12.90
N GLN A 104 7.64 30.26 12.47
CA GLN A 104 7.05 31.14 11.44
C GLN A 104 7.03 32.63 11.83
N ARG A 105 7.01 32.98 13.12
CA ARG A 105 7.02 34.38 13.60
C ARG A 105 8.44 34.92 13.76
N THR A 106 9.43 34.07 14.04
CA THR A 106 10.80 34.48 14.38
C THR A 106 11.79 34.32 13.24
N SER A 107 11.47 33.54 12.20
CA SER A 107 12.31 33.31 11.02
C SER A 107 11.60 33.75 9.74
N ASP A 108 12.35 34.35 8.82
CA ASP A 108 11.91 34.63 7.45
C ASP A 108 12.11 33.44 6.49
N ARG A 109 12.56 32.29 6.99
CA ARG A 109 12.87 31.10 6.18
C ARG A 109 11.80 30.01 6.23
N VAL A 110 10.92 30.05 7.23
CA VAL A 110 9.97 28.95 7.55
C VAL A 110 8.57 29.25 7.02
N SER A 111 8.02 28.29 6.30
CA SER A 111 6.62 28.28 5.85
C SER A 111 5.96 27.00 6.29
N VAL A 112 4.68 27.06 6.66
CA VAL A 112 3.93 25.85 7.02
C VAL A 112 2.58 25.85 6.32
N GLU A 113 2.25 24.72 5.71
CA GLU A 113 0.95 24.44 5.10
C GLU A 113 0.31 23.26 5.84
N VAL A 114 -1.00 23.33 6.11
CA VAL A 114 -1.78 22.14 6.48
C VAL A 114 -2.22 21.50 5.17
N THR A 115 -1.61 20.37 4.82
CA THR A 115 -1.81 19.71 3.53
C THR A 115 -2.98 18.74 3.54
N GLY A 116 -3.40 18.27 4.71
CA GLY A 116 -4.61 17.47 4.88
C GLY A 116 -4.85 17.09 6.33
N ARG A 117 -5.59 15.99 6.55
CA ARG A 117 -5.89 15.48 7.89
C ARG A 117 -5.84 13.97 7.96
N SER A 118 -5.45 13.47 9.13
CA SER A 118 -5.52 12.05 9.47
C SER A 118 -6.96 11.54 9.60
N ALA A 119 -7.13 10.23 9.75
CA ALA A 119 -8.42 9.58 9.94
C ALA A 119 -9.22 10.11 11.17
N LEU A 120 -8.57 10.51 12.27
CA LEU A 120 -9.19 11.18 13.42
C LEU A 120 -9.18 12.73 13.32
N GLY A 121 -8.79 13.29 12.18
CA GLY A 121 -8.88 14.73 11.94
C GLY A 121 -7.76 15.58 12.55
N ARG A 122 -6.62 14.98 12.94
CA ARG A 122 -5.38 15.70 13.25
C ARG A 122 -4.83 16.33 11.97
N ASP A 123 -4.26 17.53 12.05
CA ASP A 123 -3.73 18.26 10.88
C ASP A 123 -2.36 17.69 10.47
N LEU A 124 -2.18 17.43 9.17
CA LEU A 124 -0.91 17.01 8.58
C LEU A 124 -0.16 18.26 8.10
N TYR A 125 1.10 18.41 8.54
CA TYR A 125 1.90 19.62 8.30
C TYR A 125 3.01 19.37 7.28
N LEU A 126 3.01 20.14 6.20
CA LEU A 126 4.16 20.30 5.32
C LEU A 126 4.89 21.59 5.68
N VAL A 127 6.13 21.48 6.16
CA VAL A 127 7.01 22.62 6.44
C VAL A 127 7.94 22.82 5.23
N THR A 128 8.15 24.06 4.80
CA THR A 128 9.18 24.42 3.81
C THR A 128 10.18 25.37 4.46
N VAL A 129 11.46 25.03 4.36
CA VAL A 129 12.58 25.87 4.81
C VAL A 129 13.44 26.27 3.61
N THR A 130 13.55 27.57 3.35
CA THR A 130 14.35 28.12 2.25
C THR A 130 14.66 29.61 2.47
N ALA A 131 15.68 30.15 1.80
CA ALA A 131 15.96 31.59 1.86
C ALA A 131 14.83 32.38 1.18
N PRO A 132 14.44 33.56 1.71
CA PRO A 132 13.28 34.33 1.25
C PRO A 132 13.19 34.50 -0.27
N GLU A 133 11.98 34.35 -0.81
CA GLU A 133 11.68 34.44 -2.23
C GLU A 133 10.53 35.41 -2.47
N THR A 134 10.73 36.38 -3.36
CA THR A 134 9.62 37.20 -3.87
C THR A 134 8.60 36.33 -4.61
N PRO A 135 7.33 36.77 -4.76
CA PRO A 135 6.35 36.06 -5.57
C PRO A 135 6.78 35.82 -7.03
N ALA A 136 7.69 36.66 -7.57
CA ALA A 136 8.26 36.46 -8.90
C ALA A 136 9.29 35.32 -8.92
N GLN A 137 10.16 35.21 -7.91
CA GLN A 137 11.10 34.09 -7.76
C GLN A 137 10.33 32.77 -7.55
N ALA A 138 9.35 32.75 -6.64
CA ALA A 138 8.55 31.55 -6.37
C ALA A 138 7.82 31.04 -7.63
N ARG A 139 7.18 31.93 -8.41
CA ARG A 139 6.58 31.57 -9.71
C ARG A 139 7.60 31.11 -10.75
N ARG A 140 8.83 31.64 -10.73
CA ARG A 140 9.89 31.19 -11.62
C ARG A 140 10.35 29.77 -11.29
N GLN A 141 10.50 29.43 -10.00
CA GLN A 141 10.79 28.07 -9.57
C GLN A 141 9.69 27.09 -10.00
N GLU A 142 8.42 27.46 -9.80
CA GLU A 142 7.30 26.64 -10.26
C GLU A 142 7.30 26.45 -11.78
N ALA A 143 7.54 27.50 -12.57
CA ALA A 143 7.63 27.40 -14.03
C ALA A 143 8.83 26.55 -14.52
N MET A 144 9.90 26.45 -13.72
CA MET A 144 11.02 25.54 -14.00
C MET A 144 10.63 24.09 -13.68
N LYS A 145 10.04 23.82 -12.50
CA LYS A 145 9.51 22.51 -12.11
C LYS A 145 8.53 21.95 -13.15
N GLN A 146 7.54 22.75 -13.54
CA GLN A 146 6.53 22.36 -14.55
C GLN A 146 7.16 22.06 -15.92
N ARG A 147 8.27 22.72 -16.30
CA ARG A 147 9.00 22.38 -17.53
C ARG A 147 9.79 21.08 -17.40
N ILE A 148 10.41 20.82 -16.25
CA ILE A 148 11.14 19.56 -16.00
C ILE A 148 10.23 18.36 -16.28
N LEU A 149 8.95 18.44 -15.89
CA LEU A 149 7.99 17.37 -16.15
C LEU A 149 7.39 17.40 -17.57
N ALA A 150 6.89 18.55 -18.04
CA ALA A 150 6.04 18.63 -19.23
C ALA A 150 6.78 18.95 -20.55
N ASP A 151 8.10 19.18 -20.49
CA ASP A 151 8.98 19.37 -21.65
C ASP A 151 10.45 19.10 -21.24
N PRO A 152 10.75 17.86 -20.77
CA PRO A 152 12.06 17.50 -20.23
C PRO A 152 13.20 17.67 -21.26
N GLU A 153 12.94 17.46 -22.55
CA GLU A 153 13.91 17.72 -23.61
C GLU A 153 14.35 19.20 -23.63
N ARG A 154 13.43 20.17 -23.54
CA ARG A 154 13.83 21.58 -23.38
C ARG A 154 14.33 21.92 -21.98
N ALA A 155 13.93 21.17 -20.95
CA ALA A 155 14.45 21.38 -19.60
C ALA A 155 15.94 21.06 -19.51
N ALA A 156 16.38 19.95 -20.11
CA ALA A 156 17.78 19.52 -20.19
C ALA A 156 18.69 20.59 -20.84
N GLN A 157 18.13 21.34 -21.80
CA GLN A 157 18.83 22.40 -22.53
C GLN A 157 18.75 23.77 -21.84
N ASP A 158 17.89 23.96 -20.82
CA ASP A 158 17.67 25.25 -20.18
C ASP A 158 18.71 25.55 -19.08
N ARG A 159 19.73 26.32 -19.47
CA ARG A 159 20.76 26.87 -18.55
C ARG A 159 20.18 27.64 -17.36
N ALA A 160 18.94 28.12 -17.44
CA ALA A 160 18.27 28.79 -16.34
C ALA A 160 17.85 27.80 -15.24
N ILE A 161 17.48 26.56 -15.60
CA ILE A 161 17.16 25.48 -14.66
C ILE A 161 18.46 25.05 -13.96
N ALA A 162 19.46 24.62 -14.73
CA ALA A 162 20.76 24.17 -14.19
C ALA A 162 21.44 25.20 -13.26
N ARG A 163 21.28 26.50 -13.53
CA ARG A 163 21.85 27.56 -12.68
C ARG A 163 20.96 27.92 -11.49
N ASP A 164 19.68 28.20 -11.73
CA ASP A 164 18.81 28.93 -10.80
C ASP A 164 17.68 28.08 -10.17
N TYR A 165 17.45 26.84 -10.61
CA TYR A 165 16.48 25.96 -9.95
C TYR A 165 16.96 25.65 -8.52
N LYS A 166 16.05 25.76 -7.54
CA LYS A 166 16.34 25.38 -6.17
C LYS A 166 16.08 23.89 -5.98
N VAL A 167 17.06 23.16 -5.47
CA VAL A 167 16.97 21.71 -5.23
C VAL A 167 15.87 21.41 -4.21
N PRO A 168 14.90 20.54 -4.53
CA PRO A 168 13.92 20.06 -3.59
C PRO A 168 14.44 18.82 -2.84
N VAL A 169 14.59 18.92 -1.52
CA VAL A 169 14.91 17.80 -0.61
C VAL A 169 13.72 17.56 0.30
N PHE A 170 13.27 16.32 0.44
CA PHE A 170 12.11 15.95 1.28
C PHE A 170 12.55 15.06 2.44
N VAL A 171 12.12 15.40 3.66
CA VAL A 171 12.20 14.53 4.84
C VAL A 171 10.77 14.14 5.24
N ASN A 172 10.47 12.85 5.21
CA ASN A 172 9.26 12.29 5.78
C ASN A 172 9.61 11.66 7.14
N ALA A 173 8.70 11.76 8.10
CA ALA A 173 8.96 11.30 9.45
C ALA A 173 7.70 10.72 10.09
N ASN A 174 7.89 9.67 10.90
CA ASN A 174 6.85 9.10 11.76
C ASN A 174 5.62 8.66 10.94
N ILE A 175 5.89 7.94 9.83
CA ILE A 175 4.89 7.21 9.03
C ILE A 175 4.33 6.02 9.82
N HIS A 176 5.19 5.35 10.57
CA HIS A 176 4.79 4.48 11.66
C HIS A 176 4.63 5.30 12.92
N GLY A 177 3.47 5.22 13.56
CA GLY A 177 3.14 6.09 14.68
C GLY A 177 4.04 5.87 15.90
N ASN A 178 4.35 4.60 16.22
CA ASN A 178 5.22 4.19 17.33
C ASN A 178 6.73 4.29 17.04
N GLU A 179 7.13 5.11 16.08
CA GLU A 179 8.51 5.37 15.67
C GLU A 179 8.67 6.90 15.66
N TRP A 180 9.05 7.47 16.81
CA TRP A 180 8.71 8.85 17.17
C TRP A 180 9.80 9.87 16.82
N GLU A 181 11.06 9.44 16.80
CA GLU A 181 12.24 10.30 16.88
C GLU A 181 12.48 11.14 15.61
N GLY A 182 12.11 10.64 14.43
CA GLY A 182 12.20 11.39 13.18
C GLY A 182 11.42 12.73 13.20
N THR A 183 10.32 12.81 13.95
CA THR A 183 9.57 14.06 14.17
C THR A 183 10.38 15.09 14.95
N ASP A 184 11.05 14.66 16.01
CA ASP A 184 11.83 15.52 16.90
C ASP A 184 13.14 15.95 16.22
N ALA A 185 13.75 15.06 15.43
CA ALA A 185 14.89 15.35 14.57
C ALA A 185 14.52 16.36 13.47
N SER A 186 13.38 16.15 12.79
CA SER A 186 12.84 17.10 11.81
C SER A 186 12.61 18.48 12.43
N LEU A 187 11.94 18.56 13.59
CA LEU A 187 11.73 19.83 14.29
C LEU A 187 13.06 20.53 14.66
N ARG A 188 14.06 19.76 15.08
CA ARG A 188 15.41 20.26 15.41
C ARG A 188 16.11 20.83 14.18
N VAL A 189 16.14 20.10 13.06
CA VAL A 189 16.78 20.58 11.81
C VAL A 189 16.04 21.78 11.22
N ILE A 190 14.70 21.83 11.30
CA ILE A 190 13.91 23.00 10.90
C ILE A 190 14.32 24.23 11.72
N GLU A 191 14.40 24.12 13.05
CA GLU A 191 14.86 25.22 13.93
C GLU A 191 16.31 25.62 13.61
N GLU A 192 17.18 24.63 13.40
CA GLU A 192 18.54 24.72 12.86
C GLU A 192 18.66 25.70 11.68
N LEU A 193 18.06 25.30 10.56
CA LEU A 193 18.05 26.02 9.29
C LEU A 193 17.33 27.37 9.39
N ALA A 194 16.28 27.46 10.21
CA ALA A 194 15.49 28.68 10.42
C ALA A 194 16.24 29.77 11.18
N THR A 195 17.09 29.41 12.13
CA THR A 195 17.72 30.34 13.08
C THR A 195 19.21 30.55 12.86
N SER A 196 19.88 29.65 12.14
CA SER A 196 21.33 29.73 11.92
C SER A 196 21.77 31.03 11.23
N SER A 197 22.79 31.66 11.83
CA SER A 197 23.53 32.81 11.30
C SER A 197 24.74 32.40 10.44
N ASP A 198 24.94 31.10 10.21
CA ASP A 198 26.04 30.59 9.40
C ASP A 198 25.88 31.02 7.92
N ARG A 199 27.01 31.37 7.30
CA ARG A 199 27.09 31.70 5.88
C ARG A 199 26.87 30.49 4.99
N GLU A 200 27.24 29.30 5.46
CA GLU A 200 27.09 28.04 4.72
C GLU A 200 25.62 27.62 4.67
N VAL A 201 24.92 27.60 5.82
CA VAL A 201 23.46 27.40 5.87
C VAL A 201 22.72 28.47 5.06
N ALA A 202 23.14 29.74 5.16
CA ALA A 202 22.56 30.81 4.34
C ALA A 202 22.90 30.68 2.84
N ALA A 203 23.94 29.93 2.46
CA ALA A 203 24.26 29.61 1.07
C ALA A 203 23.39 28.48 0.53
N LEU A 204 23.36 27.35 1.23
CA LEU A 204 22.53 26.19 0.93
C LEU A 204 21.05 26.59 0.74
N LEU A 205 20.48 27.41 1.62
CA LEU A 205 19.07 27.82 1.50
C LEU A 205 18.80 28.78 0.31
N ARG A 206 19.82 29.33 -0.36
CA ARG A 206 19.67 30.05 -1.64
C ARG A 206 19.56 29.09 -2.83
N THR A 207 20.20 27.92 -2.76
CA THR A 207 20.24 26.88 -3.79
C THR A 207 19.27 25.73 -3.54
N THR A 208 18.68 25.63 -2.34
CA THR A 208 17.90 24.47 -1.89
C THR A 208 16.59 24.90 -1.19
N ARG A 209 15.56 24.06 -1.31
CA ARG A 209 14.31 24.07 -0.55
C ARG A 209 14.18 22.74 0.17
N VAL A 210 14.15 22.76 1.50
CA VAL A 210 13.97 21.56 2.30
C VAL A 210 12.51 21.49 2.75
N TYR A 211 11.87 20.35 2.52
CA TYR A 211 10.48 20.07 2.87
C TYR A 211 10.43 19.01 3.97
N PHE A 212 9.50 19.16 4.91
CA PHE A 212 9.30 18.19 6.00
C PHE A 212 7.83 17.84 6.17
N THR A 213 7.50 16.54 6.12
CA THR A 213 6.28 16.01 6.76
C THR A 213 6.66 15.68 8.20
N VAL A 214 6.30 16.55 9.14
CA VAL A 214 6.82 16.47 10.52
C VAL A 214 6.26 15.27 11.30
N SER A 215 5.05 14.81 10.98
CA SER A 215 4.46 13.56 11.48
C SER A 215 3.42 13.11 10.47
N ALA A 216 3.71 12.01 9.79
CA ALA A 216 2.85 11.43 8.76
C ALA A 216 1.64 10.67 9.37
N ASN A 217 1.85 9.98 10.49
CA ASN A 217 0.81 9.26 11.23
C ASN A 217 0.60 9.84 12.64
N PRO A 218 0.01 11.04 12.78
CA PRO A 218 -0.16 11.69 14.07
C PRO A 218 -1.17 10.97 14.99
N ASP A 219 -2.04 10.13 14.42
CA ASP A 219 -3.00 9.33 15.19
C ASP A 219 -2.30 8.14 15.84
N GLY A 220 -1.54 7.36 15.07
CA GLY A 220 -0.69 6.30 15.59
C GLY A 220 0.40 6.83 16.52
N ARG A 221 0.95 8.02 16.27
CA ARG A 221 1.93 8.69 17.14
C ARG A 221 1.42 8.88 18.56
N ASN A 222 0.21 9.42 18.65
CA ASN A 222 -0.46 9.70 19.89
C ASN A 222 -0.84 8.40 20.64
N ALA A 223 -1.39 7.43 19.91
CA ALA A 223 -1.78 6.11 20.44
C ALA A 223 -0.60 5.16 20.74
N GLY A 224 0.58 5.43 20.17
CA GLY A 224 1.74 4.54 20.15
C GLY A 224 1.49 3.21 19.42
N THR A 225 0.80 3.27 18.28
CA THR A 225 0.61 2.16 17.34
C THR A 225 1.41 2.41 16.06
N ARG A 226 1.93 1.35 15.43
CA ARG A 226 2.60 1.46 14.12
C ARG A 226 1.64 1.99 13.05
N ARG A 227 0.47 1.35 12.98
CA ARG A 227 -0.60 1.60 12.00
C ARG A 227 -1.37 2.89 12.29
N ASN A 228 -2.10 3.39 11.29
CA ASN A 228 -2.98 4.56 11.44
C ASN A 228 -4.26 4.20 12.23
N ALA A 229 -5.15 5.17 12.45
CA ALA A 229 -6.42 4.98 13.16
C ALA A 229 -7.48 4.12 12.41
N ARG A 230 -7.11 3.51 11.27
CA ARG A 230 -7.91 2.47 10.59
C ARG A 230 -7.18 1.13 10.52
N ASP A 231 -6.09 0.97 11.26
CA ASP A 231 -5.25 -0.22 11.30
C ASP A 231 -4.55 -0.53 9.95
N PHE A 232 -4.26 0.49 9.14
CA PHE A 232 -3.38 0.37 7.96
C PHE A 232 -1.93 0.67 8.31
N ASP A 233 -1.00 -0.13 7.79
CA ASP A 233 0.40 0.26 7.69
C ASP A 233 0.54 1.21 6.48
N LEU A 234 0.88 2.47 6.75
CA LEU A 234 0.97 3.50 5.72
C LEU A 234 2.17 3.29 4.80
N ASN A 235 3.27 2.70 5.30
CA ASN A 235 4.42 2.34 4.48
C ASN A 235 4.19 1.01 3.75
N ARG A 236 2.94 0.72 3.38
CA ARG A 236 2.49 -0.39 2.52
C ARG A 236 1.34 0.04 1.59
N ASP A 237 1.04 1.33 1.53
CA ASP A 237 -0.18 1.89 0.91
C ASP A 237 0.10 2.90 -0.22
N PHE A 238 1.36 3.29 -0.51
CA PHE A 238 1.63 4.42 -1.40
C PHE A 238 1.00 4.30 -2.78
N ILE A 239 1.12 3.13 -3.40
CA ILE A 239 0.56 2.88 -4.72
C ILE A 239 -0.96 2.64 -4.68
N THR A 240 -1.55 2.13 -3.59
CA THR A 240 -3.03 2.05 -3.45
C THR A 240 -3.64 3.42 -3.22
N ALA A 241 -2.94 4.23 -2.42
CA ALA A 241 -3.40 5.46 -1.78
C ALA A 241 -4.79 5.29 -1.13
N SER A 242 -5.02 4.24 -0.33
CA SER A 242 -6.30 4.02 0.34
C SER A 242 -6.53 5.02 1.49
N GLN A 243 -5.47 5.35 2.22
CA GLN A 243 -5.56 6.16 3.44
C GLN A 243 -5.41 7.67 3.18
N PRO A 244 -6.08 8.54 3.99
CA PRO A 244 -5.97 9.99 3.82
C PRO A 244 -4.56 10.50 4.13
N GLU A 245 -3.83 9.86 5.05
CA GLU A 245 -2.42 10.19 5.33
C GLU A 245 -1.54 9.94 4.11
N THR A 246 -1.67 8.76 3.48
CA THR A 246 -0.92 8.36 2.28
C THR A 246 -1.17 9.30 1.10
N ARG A 247 -2.44 9.64 0.81
CA ARG A 247 -2.80 10.60 -0.25
C ARG A 247 -2.10 11.95 -0.05
N VAL A 248 -2.04 12.42 1.19
CA VAL A 248 -1.40 13.71 1.51
C VAL A 248 0.12 13.64 1.36
N MET A 249 0.76 12.51 1.67
CA MET A 249 2.19 12.31 1.42
C MET A 249 2.50 12.21 -0.09
N ARG A 250 1.73 11.40 -0.83
CA ARG A 250 1.77 11.28 -2.29
C ARG A 250 1.66 12.65 -2.97
N ASP A 251 0.63 13.42 -2.62
CA ASP A 251 0.40 14.76 -3.15
C ASP A 251 1.54 15.73 -2.80
N ALA A 252 2.18 15.57 -1.62
CA ALA A 252 3.35 16.35 -1.25
C ALA A 252 4.58 16.00 -2.10
N ILE A 253 4.85 14.71 -2.33
CA ILE A 253 5.92 14.25 -3.22
C ILE A 253 5.72 14.84 -4.63
N ILE A 254 4.54 14.65 -5.23
CA ILE A 254 4.18 15.22 -6.56
C ILE A 254 4.35 16.75 -6.57
N ARG A 255 3.78 17.46 -5.59
CA ARG A 255 3.82 18.94 -5.55
C ARG A 255 5.23 19.50 -5.41
N THR A 256 6.10 18.84 -4.65
CA THR A 256 7.48 19.31 -4.37
C THR A 256 8.51 18.81 -5.38
N GLN A 257 8.24 17.68 -6.05
CA GLN A 257 9.11 17.01 -7.01
C GLN A 257 10.56 16.81 -6.48
N PRO A 258 10.75 16.11 -5.35
CA PRO A 258 12.06 15.98 -4.70
C PRO A 258 13.07 15.30 -5.59
N VAL A 259 14.36 15.65 -5.47
CA VAL A 259 15.46 14.87 -6.05
C VAL A 259 16.16 13.97 -5.01
N VAL A 260 15.93 14.24 -3.73
CA VAL A 260 16.31 13.38 -2.60
C VAL A 260 15.13 13.31 -1.64
N LEU A 261 14.75 12.10 -1.23
CA LEU A 261 13.77 11.84 -0.18
C LEU A 261 14.37 10.93 0.89
N VAL A 262 14.23 11.32 2.16
CA VAL A 262 14.58 10.50 3.32
C VAL A 262 13.32 10.24 4.12
N ASP A 263 13.03 8.97 4.43
CA ASP A 263 11.94 8.56 5.31
C ASP A 263 12.51 7.99 6.61
N GLU A 264 12.18 8.63 7.73
CA GLU A 264 12.79 8.39 9.05
C GLU A 264 11.91 7.46 9.91
N HIS A 265 12.44 6.26 10.22
CA HIS A 265 11.75 5.03 10.68
C HIS A 265 12.26 4.45 12.02
N GLY A 266 11.68 3.32 12.40
CA GLY A 266 11.83 2.55 13.64
C GLY A 266 13.09 1.72 13.77
N TYR A 267 12.98 0.42 14.10
CA TYR A 267 14.03 -0.25 14.88
C TYR A 267 14.54 -1.61 14.39
N THR A 268 15.64 -1.56 13.65
CA THR A 268 16.41 -2.68 13.09
C THR A 268 17.57 -3.18 13.98
N GLY A 269 17.90 -2.50 15.09
CA GLY A 269 18.95 -2.93 16.04
C GLY A 269 20.34 -2.36 15.73
N THR A 270 20.73 -2.36 14.46
CA THR A 270 21.71 -1.41 13.88
C THR A 270 20.95 -0.27 13.23
N THR A 271 21.59 0.87 12.97
CA THR A 271 21.02 1.84 12.02
C THR A 271 21.03 1.23 10.62
N LEU A 272 19.89 1.12 9.95
CA LEU A 272 19.79 0.67 8.55
C LEU A 272 19.61 1.87 7.63
N ILE A 273 20.32 1.90 6.50
CA ILE A 273 20.28 3.00 5.53
C ILE A 273 20.27 2.40 4.11
N GLU A 274 19.16 2.57 3.39
CA GLU A 274 19.03 2.14 1.98
C GLU A 274 20.05 2.86 1.06
N PRO A 275 20.47 2.30 -0.10
CA PRO A 275 19.72 1.43 -1.01
C PRO A 275 19.46 -0.02 -0.56
N GLY A 276 18.39 -0.61 -1.11
CA GLY A 276 17.95 -1.98 -0.84
C GLY A 276 18.78 -3.05 -1.56
N THR A 277 18.53 -4.32 -1.22
CA THR A 277 19.01 -5.48 -1.98
C THR A 277 18.18 -5.66 -3.26
N PRO A 278 18.65 -6.45 -4.25
CA PRO A 278 17.73 -7.02 -5.23
C PRO A 278 16.64 -7.86 -4.53
N PRO A 279 15.45 -8.08 -5.14
CA PRO A 279 15.09 -7.65 -6.48
C PRO A 279 14.84 -6.14 -6.57
N HIS A 280 15.18 -5.53 -7.70
CA HIS A 280 14.98 -4.08 -7.91
C HIS A 280 13.79 -3.78 -8.81
N GLY A 281 13.04 -2.73 -8.49
CA GLY A 281 11.83 -2.37 -9.24
C GLY A 281 12.12 -2.22 -10.73
N GLN A 282 11.61 -3.16 -11.55
CA GLN A 282 11.95 -3.29 -12.98
C GLN A 282 11.63 -2.06 -13.87
N ASN A 283 10.90 -1.09 -13.31
CA ASN A 283 10.49 0.15 -13.97
C ASN A 283 11.41 1.36 -13.64
N TYR A 284 12.44 1.18 -12.81
CA TYR A 284 13.38 2.24 -12.44
C TYR A 284 14.40 2.54 -13.55
N GLU A 285 14.84 3.78 -13.67
CA GLU A 285 16.06 4.13 -14.40
C GLU A 285 17.25 3.96 -13.44
N TYR A 286 17.59 2.70 -13.13
CA TYR A 286 18.47 2.37 -12.00
C TYR A 286 19.88 2.95 -12.13
N ASP A 287 20.40 3.16 -13.35
CA ASP A 287 21.66 3.86 -13.60
C ASP A 287 21.67 5.29 -13.05
N LEU A 288 20.52 5.97 -13.05
CA LEU A 288 20.38 7.33 -12.55
C LEU A 288 20.21 7.37 -11.02
N TYR A 289 19.64 6.32 -10.44
CA TYR A 289 19.41 6.19 -9.00
C TYR A 289 20.66 5.74 -8.22
N ILE A 290 21.21 4.57 -8.55
CA ILE A 290 22.17 3.88 -7.66
C ILE A 290 23.50 4.63 -7.50
N LYS A 291 23.92 5.36 -8.55
CA LYS A 291 25.11 6.23 -8.53
C LYS A 291 25.03 7.36 -7.50
N HIS A 292 23.83 7.71 -7.03
CA HIS A 292 23.61 8.69 -5.98
C HIS A 292 23.19 8.05 -4.66
N ALA A 293 22.36 7.00 -4.70
CA ALA A 293 21.88 6.32 -3.50
C ALA A 293 23.03 5.77 -2.65
N LEU A 294 23.93 4.97 -3.23
CA LEU A 294 25.02 4.36 -2.45
C LEU A 294 25.99 5.41 -1.86
N PRO A 295 26.48 6.43 -2.61
CA PRO A 295 27.30 7.49 -2.00
C PRO A 295 26.59 8.32 -0.93
N ASN A 296 25.30 8.62 -1.08
CA ASN A 296 24.54 9.33 -0.05
C ASN A 296 24.38 8.47 1.22
N ALA A 297 24.11 7.17 1.08
CA ALA A 297 24.05 6.21 2.19
C ALA A 297 25.36 6.13 2.97
N LEU A 298 26.50 6.04 2.27
CA LEU A 298 27.83 6.08 2.88
C LEU A 298 28.13 7.42 3.57
N GLY A 299 27.63 8.53 3.02
CA GLY A 299 27.70 9.86 3.65
C GLY A 299 26.87 9.95 4.94
N MET A 300 25.68 9.35 4.95
CA MET A 300 24.84 9.23 6.15
C MET A 300 25.49 8.32 7.21
N GLU A 301 26.06 7.17 6.80
CA GLU A 301 26.83 6.29 7.70
C GLU A 301 27.98 7.04 8.39
N ALA A 302 28.79 7.78 7.61
CA ALA A 302 29.88 8.59 8.16
C ALA A 302 29.38 9.68 9.13
N ALA A 303 28.22 10.27 8.86
CA ALA A 303 27.61 11.29 9.72
C ALA A 303 27.12 10.71 11.06
N ILE A 304 26.53 9.51 11.09
CA ILE A 304 26.11 8.86 12.34
C ILE A 304 27.32 8.35 13.14
N GLN A 305 28.39 7.89 12.48
CA GLN A 305 29.64 7.50 13.13
C GLN A 305 30.30 8.70 13.84
N ALA A 306 30.23 9.89 13.24
CA ALA A 306 30.76 11.13 13.81
C ALA A 306 30.07 11.57 15.13
N LEU A 307 28.90 11.03 15.47
CA LEU A 307 28.25 11.24 16.77
C LEU A 307 29.01 10.59 17.93
N GLY A 308 29.78 9.53 17.65
CA GLY A 308 30.62 8.84 18.64
C GLY A 308 29.86 7.95 19.63
N TYR A 309 28.59 7.62 19.37
CA TYR A 309 27.87 6.62 20.15
C TYR A 309 28.30 5.21 19.75
N PRO A 310 28.44 4.26 20.70
CA PRO A 310 28.63 2.84 20.37
C PRO A 310 27.53 2.30 19.44
N GLU A 311 26.29 2.77 19.62
CA GLU A 311 25.12 2.38 18.83
C GLU A 311 25.08 2.97 17.41
N SER A 312 25.92 3.98 17.10
CA SER A 312 26.04 4.58 15.77
C SER A 312 27.39 4.30 15.10
N ALA A 313 28.16 3.35 15.63
CA ALA A 313 29.51 3.03 15.16
C ALA A 313 29.57 2.35 13.77
N ARG A 314 28.43 1.89 13.24
CA ARG A 314 28.24 1.41 11.86
C ARG A 314 26.80 1.65 11.42
N ALA A 315 26.56 1.63 10.11
CA ALA A 315 25.24 1.35 9.54
C ALA A 315 25.27 -0.02 8.85
N ASP A 316 24.10 -0.64 8.73
CA ASP A 316 23.87 -1.75 7.81
C ASP A 316 23.24 -1.13 6.54
N ILE A 317 23.94 -1.16 5.41
CA ILE A 317 23.46 -0.67 4.10
C ILE A 317 23.06 -1.89 3.28
N PRO A 318 21.76 -2.19 3.06
CA PRO A 318 21.34 -3.49 2.54
C PRO A 318 22.00 -3.89 1.22
N PHE A 319 22.07 -2.98 0.24
CA PHE A 319 22.78 -3.19 -1.04
C PHE A 319 24.24 -3.65 -0.88
N ARG A 320 24.92 -3.23 0.20
CA ARG A 320 26.32 -3.54 0.50
C ARG A 320 26.48 -4.77 1.39
N ASP A 321 25.57 -4.93 2.36
CA ASP A 321 25.78 -5.76 3.55
C ASP A 321 24.86 -6.97 3.64
N PHE A 322 23.72 -7.00 2.93
CA PHE A 322 22.69 -8.04 3.06
C PHE A 322 22.59 -8.95 1.81
N PRO A 323 22.20 -10.23 1.97
CA PRO A 323 21.89 -11.13 0.86
C PRO A 323 20.66 -10.68 0.02
N PRO A 324 20.61 -11.05 -1.28
CA PRO A 324 19.44 -10.83 -2.14
C PRO A 324 18.11 -11.27 -1.52
N GLY A 325 17.13 -10.38 -1.55
CA GLY A 325 15.76 -10.55 -1.07
C GLY A 325 15.52 -10.21 0.39
N GLU A 326 16.55 -9.92 1.20
CA GLU A 326 16.36 -9.66 2.64
C GLU A 326 15.84 -8.25 2.97
N TRP A 327 16.08 -7.26 2.11
CA TRP A 327 15.53 -5.89 2.26
C TRP A 327 15.46 -5.19 0.90
N ASP A 328 14.43 -5.52 0.11
CA ASP A 328 14.34 -5.14 -1.30
C ASP A 328 13.70 -3.77 -1.57
N ASP A 329 13.95 -3.23 -2.77
CA ASP A 329 13.37 -1.97 -3.26
C ASP A 329 12.35 -2.17 -4.42
N TRP A 330 11.87 -3.39 -4.60
CA TRP A 330 10.97 -3.78 -5.69
C TRP A 330 9.56 -3.16 -5.65
N PRO A 331 8.79 -3.25 -4.54
CA PRO A 331 7.40 -2.83 -4.57
C PRO A 331 7.25 -1.30 -4.48
N PRO A 332 6.35 -0.69 -5.28
CA PRO A 332 6.13 0.76 -5.28
C PRO A 332 5.31 1.26 -4.07
N ILE A 333 5.28 0.50 -2.96
CA ILE A 333 4.37 0.68 -1.83
C ILE A 333 4.98 1.42 -0.64
N PHE A 334 6.32 1.55 -0.61
CA PHE A 334 7.08 2.25 0.41
C PHE A 334 7.27 3.73 0.01
N THR A 335 7.38 4.66 0.97
CA THR A 335 7.61 6.10 0.67
C THR A 335 8.81 6.34 -0.25
N PRO A 336 10.00 5.74 0.00
CA PRO A 336 11.18 6.01 -0.81
C PRO A 336 11.05 5.42 -2.22
N MET A 337 10.59 4.17 -2.33
CA MET A 337 10.43 3.44 -3.59
C MET A 337 9.39 4.11 -4.48
N TYR A 338 8.26 4.57 -3.91
CA TYR A 338 7.32 5.43 -4.61
C TYR A 338 8.00 6.71 -5.14
N SER A 339 8.89 7.34 -4.36
CA SER A 339 9.58 8.56 -4.79
C SER A 339 10.60 8.34 -5.93
N ILE A 340 11.16 7.15 -6.10
CA ILE A 340 12.06 6.81 -7.23
C ILE A 340 11.33 6.98 -8.57
N TYR A 341 10.04 6.64 -8.64
CA TYR A 341 9.19 6.90 -9.82
C TYR A 341 8.98 8.38 -10.15
N HIS A 342 9.32 9.30 -9.23
CA HIS A 342 9.34 10.74 -9.45
C HIS A 342 10.76 11.26 -9.73
N GLY A 343 11.73 10.38 -10.00
CA GLY A 343 13.12 10.74 -10.25
C GLY A 343 13.81 11.28 -8.99
N ALA A 344 13.48 10.74 -7.82
CA ALA A 344 14.14 11.05 -6.55
C ALA A 344 15.10 9.93 -6.14
N VAL A 345 16.15 10.29 -5.42
CA VAL A 345 16.98 9.36 -4.67
C VAL A 345 16.32 9.15 -3.30
N GLY A 346 15.55 8.06 -3.18
CA GLY A 346 14.85 7.68 -1.95
C GLY A 346 15.72 6.84 -1.00
N HIS A 347 15.55 7.07 0.31
CA HIS A 347 16.12 6.27 1.40
C HIS A 347 15.11 6.05 2.54
N THR A 348 14.91 4.81 3.00
CA THR A 348 14.50 4.51 4.38
C THR A 348 15.72 4.61 5.30
N VAL A 349 15.52 5.17 6.50
CA VAL A 349 16.48 5.17 7.61
C VAL A 349 15.83 4.59 8.86
N GLU A 350 16.24 3.40 9.30
CA GLU A 350 15.77 2.79 10.55
C GLU A 350 16.85 2.95 11.64
N PHE A 351 16.45 3.21 12.88
CA PHE A 351 17.28 3.47 14.06
C PHE A 351 17.66 2.19 14.84
N PRO A 352 18.72 2.22 15.66
CA PRO A 352 19.15 1.02 16.39
C PRO A 352 18.28 0.71 17.63
N LEU A 353 17.82 1.71 18.39
CA LEU A 353 17.37 1.48 19.77
C LEU A 353 15.84 1.46 19.96
N ARG A 354 15.26 0.26 20.08
CA ARG A 354 13.82 0.07 20.40
C ARG A 354 13.39 0.82 21.67
N VAL A 355 12.34 1.64 21.51
CA VAL A 355 11.59 2.32 22.60
C VAL A 355 10.07 2.13 22.52
N ASN A 356 9.59 1.35 21.55
CA ASN A 356 8.16 1.09 21.33
C ASN A 356 7.70 -0.23 21.98
N ASN A 357 6.42 -0.59 21.77
CA ASN A 357 5.87 -1.91 22.08
C ASN A 357 6.25 -2.45 23.48
N ARG A 358 6.97 -3.58 23.55
CA ARG A 358 7.36 -4.24 24.80
C ARG A 358 8.37 -3.40 25.58
N GLU A 359 9.34 -2.81 24.90
CA GLU A 359 10.37 -1.94 25.47
C GLU A 359 9.74 -0.70 26.11
N TYR A 360 8.76 -0.09 25.45
CA TYR A 360 7.99 1.03 26.01
C TYR A 360 7.35 0.65 27.34
N ASP A 361 6.69 -0.51 27.41
CA ASP A 361 5.92 -0.91 28.60
C ASP A 361 6.86 -1.45 29.73
N ALA A 362 8.02 -2.03 29.38
CA ALA A 362 8.92 -2.70 30.33
C ALA A 362 10.14 -1.89 30.81
N LEU A 363 10.68 -0.94 30.04
CA LEU A 363 11.89 -0.21 30.39
C LEU A 363 11.64 0.98 31.33
N PRO A 364 12.62 1.34 32.20
CA PRO A 364 12.62 2.60 32.95
C PRO A 364 12.53 3.82 32.03
N VAL A 365 11.91 4.89 32.52
CA VAL A 365 11.70 6.13 31.76
C VAL A 365 13.02 6.79 31.37
N GLU A 366 14.03 6.66 32.22
CA GLU A 366 15.39 7.18 32.02
C GLU A 366 16.09 6.50 30.84
N GLU A 367 15.94 5.16 30.70
CA GLU A 367 16.52 4.39 29.60
C GLU A 367 15.77 4.64 28.29
N LEU A 368 14.44 4.73 28.32
CA LEU A 368 13.64 5.13 27.16
C LEU A 368 14.07 6.51 26.63
N ARG A 369 14.25 7.48 27.52
CA ARG A 369 14.72 8.84 27.17
C ARG A 369 16.15 8.85 26.66
N ARG A 370 17.05 8.02 27.21
CA ARG A 370 18.41 7.85 26.68
C ARG A 370 18.37 7.36 25.23
N ARG A 371 17.62 6.28 24.98
CA ARG A 371 17.49 5.68 23.65
C ARG A 371 16.89 6.65 22.64
N SER A 372 15.78 7.29 22.96
CA SER A 372 15.15 8.27 22.07
C SER A 372 16.04 9.50 21.82
N SER A 373 16.87 9.92 22.78
CA SER A 373 17.87 10.97 22.51
C SER A 373 18.87 10.52 21.45
N ILE A 374 19.45 9.32 21.59
CA ILE A 374 20.44 8.77 20.64
C ILE A 374 19.82 8.59 19.25
N ASN A 375 18.64 7.99 19.16
CA ASN A 375 17.90 7.84 17.89
C ASN A 375 17.60 9.22 17.24
N THR A 376 17.19 10.22 18.03
CA THR A 376 16.95 11.58 17.51
C THR A 376 18.23 12.24 17.01
N ASP A 377 19.38 11.95 17.61
CA ASP A 377 20.68 12.46 17.17
C ASP A 377 21.14 11.78 15.87
N ILE A 378 20.90 10.46 15.73
CA ILE A 378 21.12 9.67 14.50
C ILE A 378 20.26 10.23 13.34
N ALA A 379 18.94 10.34 13.53
CA ALA A 379 18.01 10.92 12.57
C ALA A 379 18.38 12.37 12.18
N ALA A 380 18.84 13.18 13.14
CA ALA A 380 19.28 14.53 12.84
C ALA A 380 20.61 14.58 12.08
N ALA A 381 21.40 13.50 12.06
CA ALA A 381 22.64 13.39 11.29
C ALA A 381 22.37 12.89 9.86
N THR A 382 21.50 11.89 9.67
CA THR A 382 21.08 11.38 8.35
C THR A 382 20.41 12.47 7.51
N ILE A 383 19.45 13.20 8.10
CA ILE A 383 18.79 14.36 7.48
C ILE A 383 19.84 15.40 7.00
N ARG A 384 20.84 15.73 7.82
CA ARG A 384 21.88 16.72 7.45
C ARG A 384 22.76 16.23 6.33
N ALA A 385 23.21 14.99 6.39
CA ALA A 385 24.06 14.41 5.36
C ALA A 385 23.35 14.40 4.00
N SER A 386 22.08 13.99 3.94
CA SER A 386 21.28 14.05 2.71
C SER A 386 21.04 15.48 2.21
N ILE A 387 20.81 16.45 3.11
CA ILE A 387 20.68 17.87 2.74
C ILE A 387 22.01 18.43 2.17
N ALA A 388 23.15 18.04 2.74
CA ALA A 388 24.47 18.44 2.26
C ALA A 388 24.81 17.80 0.91
N TYR A 389 24.58 16.49 0.77
CA TYR A 389 24.75 15.73 -0.47
C TYR A 389 23.96 16.37 -1.62
N ALA A 390 22.70 16.76 -1.37
CA ALA A 390 21.84 17.40 -2.35
C ALA A 390 22.30 18.81 -2.79
N ASP A 391 22.98 19.57 -1.91
CA ASP A 391 23.55 20.88 -2.27
C ASP A 391 24.86 20.73 -3.07
N GLU A 392 25.70 19.75 -2.71
CA GLU A 392 26.94 19.41 -3.41
C GLU A 392 26.68 18.85 -4.83
N HIS A 393 25.81 17.83 -4.94
CA HIS A 393 25.47 17.16 -6.20
C HIS A 393 24.30 17.79 -6.98
N ARG A 394 23.85 18.99 -6.56
CA ARG A 394 22.69 19.73 -7.13
C ARG A 394 22.52 19.62 -8.65
N SER A 395 23.61 19.84 -9.39
CA SER A 395 23.54 19.96 -10.85
C SER A 395 23.35 18.61 -11.54
N GLU A 396 23.86 17.54 -10.92
CA GLU A 396 23.74 16.16 -11.39
C GLU A 396 22.34 15.63 -11.06
N LEU A 397 21.94 15.68 -9.78
CA LEU A 397 20.61 15.26 -9.32
C LEU A 397 19.44 15.89 -10.10
N VAL A 398 19.52 17.18 -10.43
CA VAL A 398 18.49 17.86 -11.25
C VAL A 398 18.56 17.43 -12.73
N ALA A 399 19.75 17.22 -13.28
CA ALA A 399 19.91 16.74 -14.65
C ALA A 399 19.43 15.29 -14.82
N ASP A 400 19.67 14.44 -13.82
CA ASP A 400 19.26 13.04 -13.81
C ASP A 400 17.75 12.89 -13.62
N GLN A 401 17.11 13.69 -12.76
CA GLN A 401 15.65 13.75 -12.70
C GLN A 401 15.03 14.19 -14.04
N ILE A 402 15.63 15.17 -14.73
CA ILE A 402 15.23 15.55 -16.09
C ILE A 402 15.42 14.37 -17.05
N GLU A 403 16.54 13.65 -16.97
CA GLU A 403 16.84 12.52 -17.85
C GLU A 403 15.85 11.35 -17.67
N VAL A 404 15.41 11.03 -16.45
CA VAL A 404 14.32 10.06 -16.19
C VAL A 404 13.08 10.43 -17.01
N PHE A 405 12.63 11.68 -16.89
CA PHE A 405 11.44 12.17 -17.58
C PHE A 405 11.65 12.27 -19.11
N ARG A 406 12.85 12.67 -19.56
CA ARG A 406 13.22 12.79 -20.98
C ARG A 406 13.23 11.44 -21.68
N ARG A 407 13.86 10.42 -21.09
CA ARG A 407 13.82 9.03 -21.58
C ARG A 407 12.37 8.57 -21.69
N GLY A 408 11.56 8.88 -20.68
CA GLY A 408 10.12 8.65 -20.63
C GLY A 408 9.35 9.22 -21.82
N GLU A 409 9.36 10.54 -22.00
CA GLU A 409 8.72 11.24 -23.11
C GLU A 409 9.21 10.73 -24.48
N ALA A 410 10.52 10.46 -24.62
CA ALA A 410 11.09 9.94 -25.86
C ALA A 410 10.68 8.49 -26.17
N GLY A 411 10.19 7.71 -25.18
CA GLY A 411 9.94 6.29 -25.32
C GLY A 411 11.22 5.45 -25.45
N GLU A 412 12.34 5.90 -24.88
CA GLU A 412 13.63 5.22 -24.94
C GLU A 412 13.64 3.94 -24.09
N ALA A 413 14.25 2.85 -24.56
CA ALA A 413 14.51 1.69 -23.71
C ALA A 413 15.39 2.07 -22.50
N GLN A 414 15.20 1.37 -21.37
CA GLN A 414 16.06 1.47 -20.19
C GLN A 414 17.52 1.16 -20.55
N ARG A 415 18.46 1.62 -19.71
CA ARG A 415 19.89 1.42 -19.91
C ARG A 415 20.34 0.16 -19.18
N GLU A 416 21.09 -0.71 -19.87
CA GLU A 416 21.80 -1.81 -19.21
C GLU A 416 22.88 -1.23 -18.31
N VAL A 417 22.82 -1.56 -17.02
CA VAL A 417 23.81 -1.15 -16.02
C VAL A 417 24.95 -2.18 -16.02
N PRO A 418 26.21 -1.76 -16.26
CA PRO A 418 27.34 -2.69 -16.31
C PRO A 418 27.79 -3.14 -14.92
N ASP A 419 28.44 -4.30 -14.83
CA ASP A 419 29.04 -4.78 -13.58
C ASP A 419 30.07 -3.77 -13.03
N GLY A 420 30.03 -3.52 -11.73
CA GLY A 420 30.87 -2.53 -11.07
C GLY A 420 30.54 -1.07 -11.43
N TYR A 421 29.32 -0.77 -11.90
CA TYR A 421 28.86 0.60 -12.12
C TYR A 421 28.92 1.45 -10.84
N VAL A 422 28.57 0.83 -9.71
CA VAL A 422 29.00 1.20 -8.36
C VAL A 422 29.67 0.00 -7.69
N ASP A 423 30.36 0.20 -6.58
CA ASP A 423 30.91 -0.92 -5.79
C ASP A 423 29.78 -1.82 -5.29
N GLY A 424 29.92 -3.13 -5.48
CA GLY A 424 28.87 -4.13 -5.22
C GLY A 424 27.98 -4.49 -6.42
N PHE A 425 27.78 -3.60 -7.41
CA PHE A 425 26.79 -3.83 -8.48
C PHE A 425 27.16 -5.01 -9.41
N GLY A 426 26.27 -6.00 -9.52
CA GLY A 426 26.48 -7.26 -10.25
C GLY A 426 25.32 -7.69 -11.15
N PRO A 427 25.39 -8.91 -11.73
CA PRO A 427 24.32 -9.48 -12.54
C PRO A 427 22.98 -9.64 -11.83
N GLU A 428 23.00 -9.86 -10.51
CA GLU A 428 21.83 -10.02 -9.62
C GLU A 428 20.97 -8.75 -9.50
N ASP A 429 21.53 -7.58 -9.82
CA ASP A 429 20.89 -6.25 -9.69
C ASP A 429 20.22 -5.79 -10.99
N ARG A 430 20.19 -6.63 -12.03
CA ARG A 430 19.76 -6.24 -13.38
C ARG A 430 18.27 -6.49 -13.63
N TYR A 431 17.45 -5.51 -13.28
CA TYR A 431 16.00 -5.52 -13.55
C TYR A 431 15.61 -4.44 -14.57
N SER A 432 14.80 -4.82 -15.54
CA SER A 432 14.26 -3.95 -16.59
C SER A 432 12.94 -4.50 -17.12
N THR A 433 12.19 -3.69 -17.87
CA THR A 433 10.92 -4.06 -18.51
C THR A 433 10.85 -3.51 -19.93
N GLU A 434 10.02 -4.12 -20.78
CA GLU A 434 9.70 -3.58 -22.10
C GLU A 434 8.39 -2.80 -22.04
N PHE A 435 8.48 -1.46 -22.19
CA PHE A 435 7.29 -0.61 -22.18
C PHE A 435 6.45 -0.81 -23.45
N PRO A 436 5.14 -1.13 -23.34
CA PRO A 436 4.24 -1.16 -24.49
C PRO A 436 4.12 0.25 -25.07
N ARG A 437 3.64 0.39 -26.31
CA ARG A 437 3.40 1.71 -26.90
C ARG A 437 2.33 2.48 -26.12
N ALA A 438 1.29 1.80 -25.65
CA ALA A 438 0.20 2.40 -24.87
C ALA A 438 -0.58 1.33 -24.08
N TYR A 439 -1.34 1.76 -23.07
CA TYR A 439 -2.45 0.97 -22.54
C TYR A 439 -3.78 1.56 -22.99
N VAL A 440 -4.74 0.71 -23.35
CA VAL A 440 -6.11 1.11 -23.66
C VAL A 440 -7.04 0.58 -22.58
N ILE A 441 -7.84 1.47 -22.00
CA ILE A 441 -8.94 1.12 -21.11
C ILE A 441 -10.21 1.29 -21.95
N PRO A 442 -10.79 0.21 -22.51
CA PRO A 442 -11.95 0.29 -23.37
C PRO A 442 -13.17 0.93 -22.67
N ALA A 443 -14.08 1.47 -23.48
CA ALA A 443 -15.39 1.94 -23.04
C ALA A 443 -16.51 1.16 -23.73
N GLY A 444 -17.71 1.18 -23.14
CA GLY A 444 -18.89 0.52 -23.69
C GLY A 444 -18.96 -0.95 -23.29
N ARG A 445 -19.31 -1.83 -24.24
CA ARG A 445 -19.55 -3.26 -23.97
C ARG A 445 -18.27 -4.07 -23.77
N ASP A 446 -17.14 -3.54 -24.25
CA ASP A 446 -15.84 -4.22 -24.22
C ASP A 446 -15.08 -3.89 -22.92
N GLN A 447 -15.78 -3.31 -21.92
CA GLN A 447 -15.30 -2.93 -20.60
C GLN A 447 -16.12 -3.67 -19.53
N ARG A 448 -15.44 -4.45 -18.67
CA ARG A 448 -16.06 -5.21 -17.58
C ARG A 448 -16.81 -4.31 -16.60
N SER A 449 -16.17 -3.24 -16.11
CA SER A 449 -16.75 -2.35 -15.09
C SER A 449 -16.46 -0.88 -15.40
N THR A 450 -17.52 -0.09 -15.58
CA THR A 450 -17.40 1.36 -15.79
C THR A 450 -16.98 2.12 -14.52
N PRO A 451 -17.48 1.78 -13.30
CA PRO A 451 -16.91 2.28 -12.05
C PRO A 451 -15.42 1.95 -11.90
N ALA A 452 -14.99 0.71 -12.13
CA ALA A 452 -13.59 0.31 -12.02
C ALA A 452 -12.69 1.09 -12.98
N ALA A 453 -13.08 1.20 -14.25
CA ALA A 453 -12.32 1.95 -15.25
C ALA A 453 -12.21 3.44 -14.91
N ALA A 454 -13.26 4.05 -14.36
CA ALA A 454 -13.22 5.43 -13.91
C ALA A 454 -12.33 5.61 -12.66
N ARG A 455 -12.39 4.66 -11.70
CA ARG A 455 -11.54 4.63 -10.50
C ARG A 455 -10.06 4.50 -10.89
N LEU A 456 -9.73 3.58 -11.78
CA LEU A 456 -8.36 3.38 -12.29
C LEU A 456 -7.84 4.63 -13.00
N VAL A 457 -8.61 5.21 -13.92
CA VAL A 457 -8.18 6.44 -14.62
C VAL A 457 -8.02 7.62 -13.65
N GLN A 458 -8.91 7.78 -12.66
CA GLN A 458 -8.74 8.84 -11.67
C GLN A 458 -7.48 8.59 -10.81
N HIS A 459 -7.20 7.34 -10.46
CA HIS A 459 -6.00 6.99 -9.70
C HIS A 459 -4.70 7.27 -10.50
N LEU A 460 -4.67 6.98 -11.80
CA LEU A 460 -3.55 7.37 -12.67
C LEU A 460 -3.34 8.90 -12.65
N LEU A 461 -4.42 9.67 -12.85
CA LEU A 461 -4.37 11.13 -12.85
C LEU A 461 -3.96 11.73 -11.49
N ASP A 462 -4.42 11.13 -10.38
CA ASP A 462 -4.01 11.48 -9.02
C ASP A 462 -2.50 11.23 -8.76
N ASN A 463 -1.84 10.44 -9.61
CA ASN A 463 -0.41 10.15 -9.60
C ASN A 463 0.35 10.91 -10.71
N ASP A 464 -0.26 11.93 -11.31
CA ASP A 464 0.34 12.77 -12.35
C ASP A 464 0.64 12.02 -13.68
N VAL A 465 0.00 10.85 -13.89
CA VAL A 465 0.10 10.08 -15.14
C VAL A 465 -0.86 10.68 -16.18
N GLU A 466 -0.34 10.99 -17.36
CA GLU A 466 -1.12 11.54 -18.47
C GLU A 466 -2.06 10.49 -19.05
N VAL A 467 -3.37 10.77 -19.03
CA VAL A 467 -4.39 9.93 -19.66
C VAL A 467 -5.17 10.73 -20.70
N HIS A 468 -5.37 10.11 -21.85
CA HIS A 468 -6.13 10.65 -22.97
C HIS A 468 -7.46 9.91 -23.14
N ARG A 469 -8.46 10.58 -23.75
CA ARG A 469 -9.75 9.99 -24.08
C ARG A 469 -10.06 10.13 -25.57
N ALA A 470 -10.42 9.02 -26.22
CA ALA A 470 -10.72 8.99 -27.64
C ALA A 470 -12.09 9.63 -27.94
N SER A 471 -12.10 10.73 -28.71
CA SER A 471 -13.36 11.43 -29.07
C SER A 471 -14.17 10.72 -30.15
N ARG A 472 -13.63 9.67 -30.76
CA ARG A 472 -14.22 8.84 -31.83
C ARG A 472 -13.70 7.42 -31.71
N ALA A 473 -14.41 6.44 -32.29
CA ALA A 473 -13.90 5.08 -32.39
C ALA A 473 -12.69 5.02 -33.32
N SER A 474 -11.67 4.25 -32.95
CA SER A 474 -10.39 4.14 -33.64
C SER A 474 -9.78 2.74 -33.47
N SER A 475 -8.93 2.33 -34.40
CA SER A 475 -8.09 1.15 -34.24
C SER A 475 -6.73 1.53 -33.65
N LEU A 476 -6.16 0.65 -32.84
CA LEU A 476 -4.81 0.74 -32.28
C LEU A 476 -4.34 -0.68 -31.94
N GLY A 477 -3.16 -1.10 -32.42
CA GLY A 477 -2.67 -2.47 -32.20
C GLY A 477 -3.57 -3.53 -32.86
N GLY A 478 -4.10 -3.23 -34.05
CA GLY A 478 -5.07 -4.08 -34.76
C GLY A 478 -6.49 -4.12 -34.17
N THR A 479 -6.67 -3.81 -32.88
CA THR A 479 -7.97 -3.84 -32.19
C THR A 479 -8.74 -2.53 -32.37
N ARG A 480 -10.05 -2.62 -32.61
CA ARG A 480 -10.93 -1.44 -32.78
C ARG A 480 -11.65 -1.09 -31.47
N TYR A 481 -11.31 0.06 -30.91
CA TYR A 481 -11.91 0.57 -29.68
C TYR A 481 -13.04 1.57 -29.93
N ALA A 482 -14.00 1.62 -29.00
CA ALA A 482 -15.13 2.53 -29.05
C ALA A 482 -14.74 4.00 -28.79
N ALA A 483 -15.62 4.92 -29.17
CA ALA A 483 -15.50 6.31 -28.74
C ALA A 483 -15.69 6.39 -27.21
N GLY A 484 -14.87 7.17 -26.53
CA GLY A 484 -14.90 7.35 -25.09
C GLY A 484 -13.96 6.44 -24.30
N SER A 485 -13.28 5.48 -24.93
CA SER A 485 -12.17 4.73 -24.33
C SER A 485 -11.04 5.66 -23.91
N TRP A 486 -10.30 5.25 -22.88
CA TRP A 486 -9.10 5.96 -22.44
C TRP A 486 -7.84 5.30 -23.01
N VAL A 487 -6.80 6.10 -23.21
CA VAL A 487 -5.49 5.70 -23.71
C VAL A 487 -4.43 6.34 -22.82
N VAL A 488 -3.55 5.52 -22.25
CA VAL A 488 -2.35 5.94 -21.53
C VAL A 488 -1.20 5.82 -22.52
N ASP A 489 -0.61 6.95 -22.92
CA ASP A 489 0.56 6.96 -23.80
C ASP A 489 1.80 6.65 -22.95
N MET A 490 2.61 5.64 -23.30
CA MET A 490 3.85 5.36 -22.56
C MET A 490 5.02 6.27 -22.94
N HIS A 491 4.86 7.11 -23.96
CA HIS A 491 5.75 8.23 -24.29
C HIS A 491 5.40 9.44 -23.41
N GLN A 492 5.61 9.31 -22.10
CA GLN A 492 5.34 10.37 -21.12
C GLN A 492 6.36 10.34 -19.98
N ALA A 493 6.54 11.47 -19.29
CA ALA A 493 7.50 11.59 -18.19
C ALA A 493 7.26 10.60 -17.05
N LYS A 494 6.00 10.23 -16.75
CA LYS A 494 5.62 9.29 -15.67
C LYS A 494 5.54 7.82 -16.12
N ARG A 495 6.17 7.44 -17.23
CA ARG A 495 6.02 6.09 -17.82
C ARG A 495 6.23 4.93 -16.84
N GLY A 496 7.24 4.99 -15.95
CA GLY A 496 7.53 3.88 -15.03
C GLY A 496 6.42 3.70 -14.00
N LEU A 497 5.84 4.80 -13.51
CA LEU A 497 4.72 4.78 -12.57
C LEU A 497 3.44 4.30 -13.25
N ALA A 498 3.20 4.76 -14.48
CA ALA A 498 2.09 4.30 -15.30
C ALA A 498 2.20 2.79 -15.60
N ASN A 499 3.41 2.31 -15.90
CA ASN A 499 3.66 0.92 -16.26
C ASN A 499 3.50 -0.01 -15.06
N VAL A 500 4.15 0.25 -13.91
CA VAL A 500 4.03 -0.61 -12.70
C VAL A 500 2.59 -0.73 -12.18
N MET A 501 1.73 0.25 -12.47
CA MET A 501 0.30 0.17 -12.18
C MET A 501 -0.48 -0.71 -13.18
N LEU A 502 -0.10 -0.74 -14.45
CA LEU A 502 -0.91 -1.28 -15.55
C LEU A 502 -0.38 -2.59 -16.16
N GLU A 503 0.91 -2.88 -16.00
CA GLU A 503 1.51 -4.16 -16.41
C GLU A 503 0.99 -5.33 -15.55
N SER A 504 1.16 -6.56 -16.04
CA SER A 504 0.88 -7.77 -15.25
C SER A 504 1.79 -7.89 -14.02
N GLY A 505 3.02 -7.38 -14.15
CA GLY A 505 4.16 -7.71 -13.32
C GLY A 505 4.95 -8.87 -13.93
N ARG A 506 5.84 -9.45 -13.13
CA ARG A 506 6.73 -10.56 -13.50
C ARG A 506 6.77 -11.60 -12.37
N ASP A 507 6.90 -12.88 -12.71
CA ASP A 507 7.35 -13.89 -11.76
C ASP A 507 8.85 -13.76 -11.53
N ILE A 508 9.23 -13.48 -10.28
CA ILE A 508 10.61 -13.30 -9.82
C ILE A 508 11.07 -14.42 -8.88
N SER A 509 10.32 -15.53 -8.81
CA SER A 509 10.60 -16.67 -7.93
C SER A 509 11.99 -17.27 -8.13
N ASP A 510 12.48 -17.29 -9.38
CA ASP A 510 13.81 -17.78 -9.74
C ASP A 510 14.92 -16.71 -9.64
N ASP A 511 14.57 -15.41 -9.68
CA ASP A 511 15.55 -14.32 -9.60
C ASP A 511 16.15 -14.20 -8.18
N VAL A 512 15.32 -14.39 -7.15
CA VAL A 512 15.70 -14.18 -5.74
C VAL A 512 15.23 -15.30 -4.81
N PRO A 513 16.02 -15.66 -3.78
CA PRO A 513 15.71 -16.78 -2.90
C PRO A 513 14.55 -16.48 -1.95
N VAL A 514 14.41 -15.23 -1.53
CA VAL A 514 13.37 -14.74 -0.62
C VAL A 514 12.88 -13.36 -1.10
N MET A 515 11.82 -12.87 -0.48
CA MET A 515 11.21 -11.57 -0.75
C MET A 515 10.90 -10.90 0.60
N TYR A 516 11.20 -9.61 0.76
CA TYR A 516 11.00 -8.93 2.04
C TYR A 516 9.53 -8.56 2.30
N ASP A 517 8.79 -8.15 1.26
CA ASP A 517 7.33 -7.95 1.33
C ASP A 517 6.64 -8.51 0.07
N ILE A 518 5.81 -7.72 -0.61
CA ILE A 518 5.03 -8.16 -1.78
C ILE A 518 5.77 -7.93 -3.09
N SER A 519 5.65 -8.86 -4.02
CA SER A 519 6.25 -8.80 -5.36
C SER A 519 5.23 -8.62 -6.49
N GLY A 520 3.95 -8.95 -6.31
CA GLY A 520 2.88 -8.73 -7.30
C GLY A 520 1.91 -7.61 -6.91
N TRP A 521 1.55 -6.71 -7.84
CA TRP A 521 0.57 -5.65 -7.57
C TRP A 521 -0.46 -5.43 -8.68
N SER A 522 -0.10 -4.91 -9.86
CA SER A 522 -1.00 -4.71 -11.03
C SER A 522 -2.43 -4.21 -10.74
N HIS A 523 -2.63 -2.89 -10.82
CA HIS A 523 -3.99 -2.33 -10.86
C HIS A 523 -4.72 -2.74 -12.14
N GLY A 524 -3.99 -2.89 -13.25
CA GLY A 524 -4.50 -3.32 -14.54
C GLY A 524 -5.25 -4.66 -14.49
N LEU A 525 -4.76 -5.61 -13.68
CA LEU A 525 -5.41 -6.91 -13.49
C LEU A 525 -6.37 -6.93 -12.28
N LEU A 526 -5.99 -6.33 -11.14
CA LEU A 526 -6.70 -6.52 -9.87
C LEU A 526 -7.76 -5.47 -9.52
N TRP A 527 -7.82 -4.32 -10.21
CA TRP A 527 -8.83 -3.29 -9.91
C TRP A 527 -10.17 -3.49 -10.65
N GLY A 528 -10.31 -4.56 -11.44
CA GLY A 528 -11.57 -4.99 -12.03
C GLY A 528 -11.99 -4.27 -13.32
N ALA A 529 -11.17 -3.34 -13.80
CA ALA A 529 -11.31 -2.72 -15.11
C ALA A 529 -10.67 -3.61 -16.19
N THR A 530 -11.26 -3.66 -17.38
CA THR A 530 -10.56 -4.17 -18.55
C THR A 530 -9.48 -3.17 -18.94
N VAL A 531 -8.25 -3.64 -19.07
CA VAL A 531 -7.07 -2.92 -19.57
C VAL A 531 -6.42 -3.78 -20.66
N THR A 532 -5.85 -3.15 -21.69
CA THR A 532 -5.21 -3.88 -22.80
C THR A 532 -3.93 -3.17 -23.21
N PRO A 533 -2.75 -3.82 -23.09
CA PRO A 533 -1.50 -3.28 -23.63
C PRO A 533 -1.55 -3.23 -25.16
N VAL A 534 -0.78 -2.33 -25.74
CA VAL A 534 -0.59 -2.19 -27.18
C VAL A 534 0.91 -2.24 -27.44
N GLU A 535 1.36 -3.33 -28.06
CA GLU A 535 2.77 -3.58 -28.32
C GLU A 535 3.43 -2.54 -29.24
N GLN A 536 4.77 -2.46 -29.13
CA GLN A 536 5.61 -1.66 -30.01
C GLN A 536 5.53 -2.19 -31.46
N GLY A 537 4.69 -1.57 -32.30
CA GLY A 537 4.30 -2.13 -33.61
C GLY A 537 4.13 -1.15 -34.78
N GLY A 538 4.48 0.13 -34.62
CA GLY A 538 4.46 1.13 -35.70
C GLY A 538 3.13 1.86 -35.94
N ASP A 539 2.04 1.49 -35.26
CA ASP A 539 0.82 2.31 -35.20
C ASP A 539 1.08 3.58 -34.38
N SER A 540 1.05 4.75 -35.02
CA SER A 540 0.95 6.03 -34.32
C SER A 540 -0.37 6.12 -33.55
N LEU A 541 -0.39 6.75 -32.37
CA LEU A 541 -1.65 6.95 -31.63
C LEU A 541 -2.74 7.60 -32.50
N PRO A 542 -4.00 7.16 -32.35
CA PRO A 542 -5.08 7.60 -33.23
C PRO A 542 -5.43 9.08 -33.02
N GLY A 543 -5.46 9.87 -34.09
CA GLY A 543 -5.88 11.27 -34.01
C GLY A 543 -7.31 11.42 -33.45
N GLY A 544 -7.51 12.37 -32.54
CA GLY A 544 -8.79 12.58 -31.82
C GLY A 544 -8.75 12.17 -30.34
N LEU A 545 -7.57 11.83 -29.81
CA LEU A 545 -7.31 11.81 -28.39
C LEU A 545 -7.38 13.23 -27.80
N ARG A 546 -7.82 13.32 -26.54
CA ARG A 546 -7.82 14.53 -25.72
C ARG A 546 -7.42 14.17 -24.31
N GLU A 547 -6.41 14.84 -23.76
CA GLU A 547 -6.03 14.76 -22.36
C GLU A 547 -7.25 14.97 -21.44
N VAL A 548 -7.30 14.27 -20.30
CA VAL A 548 -8.37 14.40 -19.30
C VAL A 548 -7.83 14.80 -17.92
N ALA A 549 -8.41 15.85 -17.33
CA ALA A 549 -8.08 16.30 -15.97
C ALA A 549 -8.96 15.63 -14.87
N GLY A 550 -9.59 14.51 -15.18
CA GLY A 550 -10.39 13.75 -14.21
C GLY A 550 -11.31 12.70 -14.86
N ALA A 551 -11.59 11.63 -14.13
CA ALA A 551 -12.48 10.55 -14.52
C ALA A 551 -13.57 10.30 -13.47
N ARG A 552 -14.78 10.03 -13.97
CA ARG A 552 -15.91 9.59 -13.15
C ARG A 552 -16.84 8.73 -13.99
N SER A 553 -17.36 7.67 -13.38
CA SER A 553 -18.49 6.92 -13.90
C SER A 553 -19.76 7.76 -13.76
N TRP A 554 -20.72 7.55 -14.66
CA TRP A 554 -22.00 8.25 -14.62
C TRP A 554 -23.12 7.23 -14.48
N GLY A 555 -23.81 7.31 -13.35
CA GLY A 555 -24.93 6.43 -13.03
C GLY A 555 -26.06 6.49 -14.06
N VAL A 556 -26.46 5.33 -14.59
CA VAL A 556 -27.52 5.25 -15.61
C VAL A 556 -28.49 4.11 -15.38
N VAL A 557 -29.78 4.40 -15.56
CA VAL A 557 -30.88 3.42 -15.53
C VAL A 557 -31.64 3.47 -16.87
N PRO A 558 -31.07 2.90 -17.95
CA PRO A 558 -31.60 3.00 -19.32
C PRO A 558 -32.96 2.31 -19.53
N ALA A 559 -33.36 1.39 -18.65
CA ALA A 559 -34.64 0.70 -18.75
C ALA A 559 -35.83 1.68 -18.57
N ALA A 560 -36.93 1.44 -19.27
CA ALA A 560 -38.16 2.24 -19.13
C ALA A 560 -38.81 2.06 -17.74
N PRO A 561 -39.62 3.03 -17.26
CA PRO A 561 -40.40 2.89 -16.03
C PRO A 561 -41.37 1.69 -16.07
N GLY A 562 -41.72 1.15 -14.90
CA GLY A 562 -42.66 0.04 -14.77
C GLY A 562 -42.08 -1.33 -15.13
N ARG A 563 -40.75 -1.47 -15.14
CA ARG A 563 -40.02 -2.73 -15.37
C ARG A 563 -38.94 -2.90 -14.31
N ASP A 564 -38.72 -4.14 -13.90
CA ASP A 564 -37.67 -4.50 -12.96
C ASP A 564 -36.29 -4.28 -13.58
N LEU A 565 -35.33 -3.95 -12.72
CA LEU A 565 -33.97 -3.58 -13.06
C LEU A 565 -33.01 -4.68 -12.60
N LEU A 566 -31.79 -4.65 -13.13
CA LEU A 566 -30.76 -5.65 -12.82
C LEU A 566 -29.42 -4.96 -12.56
N ILE A 567 -28.87 -5.23 -11.38
CA ILE A 567 -27.46 -4.99 -11.03
C ILE A 567 -26.70 -6.29 -11.30
N GLY A 568 -25.56 -6.21 -11.97
CA GLY A 568 -24.55 -7.27 -11.96
C GLY A 568 -23.50 -6.91 -10.92
N LEU A 569 -23.10 -7.86 -10.08
CA LEU A 569 -22.03 -7.67 -9.10
C LEU A 569 -20.68 -7.78 -9.82
N ASP A 570 -20.25 -6.69 -10.46
CA ASP A 570 -18.96 -6.59 -11.15
C ASP A 570 -17.92 -5.79 -10.33
N ASP A 571 -18.36 -4.83 -9.52
CA ASP A 571 -17.50 -3.94 -8.74
C ASP A 571 -18.01 -3.69 -7.31
N ALA A 572 -17.14 -3.25 -6.41
CA ALA A 572 -17.51 -2.74 -5.09
C ALA A 572 -18.62 -1.68 -5.14
N ALA A 573 -18.65 -0.83 -6.18
CA ALA A 573 -19.69 0.15 -6.39
C ALA A 573 -21.09 -0.48 -6.63
N ASP A 574 -21.15 -1.64 -7.27
CA ASP A 574 -22.41 -2.38 -7.49
C ASP A 574 -22.92 -2.98 -6.18
N VAL A 575 -22.01 -3.50 -5.34
CA VAL A 575 -22.31 -3.97 -3.97
C VAL A 575 -22.84 -2.82 -3.11
N ALA A 576 -22.16 -1.67 -3.12
CA ALA A 576 -22.59 -0.47 -2.40
C ALA A 576 -23.95 0.03 -2.91
N ALA A 577 -24.29 -0.18 -4.19
CA ALA A 577 -25.61 0.14 -4.72
C ALA A 577 -26.71 -0.82 -4.23
N VAL A 578 -26.41 -2.12 -4.09
CA VAL A 578 -27.31 -3.13 -3.50
C VAL A 578 -27.58 -2.80 -2.03
N ASN A 579 -26.54 -2.67 -1.21
CA ASN A 579 -26.66 -2.31 0.22
C ASN A 579 -27.40 -0.98 0.42
N ALA A 580 -27.14 0.03 -0.42
CA ALA A 580 -27.83 1.31 -0.36
C ALA A 580 -29.32 1.25 -0.74
N LEU A 581 -29.77 0.23 -1.48
CA LEU A 581 -31.19 -0.02 -1.79
C LEU A 581 -31.87 -0.83 -0.67
N LEU A 582 -31.20 -1.85 -0.14
CA LEU A 582 -31.65 -2.63 1.02
C LEU A 582 -31.86 -1.73 2.25
N ALA A 583 -30.90 -0.86 2.55
CA ALA A 583 -30.98 0.14 3.64
C ALA A 583 -32.09 1.20 3.45
N ARG A 584 -32.72 1.26 2.26
CA ARG A 584 -33.90 2.10 1.98
C ARG A 584 -35.23 1.31 2.04
N GLY A 585 -35.19 0.04 2.45
CA GLY A 585 -36.36 -0.82 2.63
C GLY A 585 -36.90 -1.45 1.35
N HIS A 586 -36.09 -1.53 0.28
CA HIS A 586 -36.48 -2.19 -0.97
C HIS A 586 -36.10 -3.66 -0.92
N VAL A 587 -37.09 -4.56 -1.03
CA VAL A 587 -36.84 -6.01 -1.16
C VAL A 587 -36.23 -6.29 -2.54
N LEU A 588 -34.97 -6.69 -2.55
CA LEU A 588 -34.25 -7.11 -3.76
C LEU A 588 -34.30 -8.64 -3.89
N GLN A 589 -33.83 -9.20 -5.01
CA GLN A 589 -33.67 -10.65 -5.16
C GLN A 589 -32.29 -11.02 -5.70
N LEU A 590 -31.59 -11.92 -5.01
CA LEU A 590 -30.36 -12.55 -5.45
C LEU A 590 -30.68 -13.68 -6.43
N ALA A 591 -30.35 -13.46 -7.70
CA ALA A 591 -30.45 -14.42 -8.77
C ALA A 591 -29.04 -14.92 -9.17
N SER A 592 -29.01 -16.10 -9.80
CA SER A 592 -27.76 -16.83 -10.02
C SER A 592 -26.71 -16.07 -10.83
N GLY A 593 -25.44 -16.34 -10.51
CA GLY A 593 -24.26 -15.76 -11.17
C GLY A 593 -24.05 -14.28 -10.85
N GLY A 594 -24.18 -13.88 -9.57
CA GLY A 594 -23.92 -12.53 -9.09
C GLY A 594 -24.87 -11.48 -9.67
N ARG A 595 -26.17 -11.75 -9.69
CA ARG A 595 -27.19 -10.90 -10.31
C ARG A 595 -28.24 -10.48 -9.29
N VAL A 596 -28.44 -9.17 -9.09
CA VAL A 596 -29.47 -8.67 -8.17
C VAL A 596 -30.61 -8.01 -8.94
N VAL A 597 -31.81 -8.58 -8.83
CA VAL A 597 -33.05 -8.03 -9.39
C VAL A 597 -33.59 -6.97 -8.45
N VAL A 598 -33.79 -5.76 -8.98
CA VAL A 598 -34.31 -4.59 -8.26
C VAL A 598 -35.72 -4.29 -8.77
N PRO A 599 -36.75 -4.30 -7.92
CA PRO A 599 -38.15 -4.21 -8.37
C PRO A 599 -38.46 -2.85 -9.00
N ALA A 600 -39.40 -2.82 -9.94
CA ALA A 600 -39.84 -1.62 -10.65
C ALA A 600 -40.29 -0.49 -9.70
N ALA A 601 -40.79 -0.83 -8.51
CA ALA A 601 -41.18 0.10 -7.46
C ALA A 601 -40.00 0.88 -6.86
N ALA A 602 -38.81 0.27 -6.76
CA ALA A 602 -37.60 0.89 -6.23
C ALA A 602 -36.98 1.94 -7.20
N ARG A 603 -37.54 2.13 -8.40
CA ARG A 603 -36.95 2.92 -9.49
C ARG A 603 -36.48 4.32 -9.08
N ALA A 604 -37.22 5.02 -8.21
CA ALA A 604 -36.87 6.38 -7.80
C ALA A 604 -35.53 6.42 -7.04
N ASP A 605 -35.32 5.49 -6.11
CA ASP A 605 -34.05 5.37 -5.38
C ASP A 605 -32.99 4.67 -6.21
N ALA A 606 -33.34 3.69 -7.04
CA ALA A 606 -32.41 3.10 -8.01
C ALA A 606 -31.78 4.14 -8.95
N VAL A 607 -32.53 5.15 -9.42
CA VAL A 607 -31.98 6.28 -10.19
C VAL A 607 -31.07 7.19 -9.36
N ARG A 608 -31.34 7.32 -8.05
CA ARG A 608 -30.54 8.11 -7.11
C ARG A 608 -29.22 7.40 -6.79
N VAL A 609 -29.32 6.16 -6.31
CA VAL A 609 -28.20 5.25 -5.99
C VAL A 609 -27.30 5.03 -7.20
N ALA A 610 -27.87 4.83 -8.40
CA ALA A 610 -27.06 4.73 -9.61
C ALA A 610 -26.15 5.95 -9.78
N ARG A 611 -26.67 7.17 -9.57
CA ARG A 611 -25.89 8.42 -9.67
C ARG A 611 -24.91 8.61 -8.52
N GLU A 612 -25.28 8.20 -7.31
CA GLU A 612 -24.44 8.26 -6.11
C GLU A 612 -23.20 7.33 -6.25
N GLN A 613 -23.39 6.10 -6.73
CA GLN A 613 -22.33 5.08 -6.88
C GLN A 613 -21.72 5.00 -8.29
N GLY A 614 -22.27 5.73 -9.27
CA GLY A 614 -21.80 5.71 -10.66
C GLY A 614 -22.14 4.43 -11.47
N VAL A 615 -23.02 3.57 -10.94
CA VAL A 615 -23.32 2.23 -11.49
C VAL A 615 -24.40 2.20 -12.58
N ARG A 616 -24.49 1.08 -13.31
CA ARG A 616 -25.46 0.86 -14.39
C ARG A 616 -26.51 -0.18 -13.99
N LEU A 617 -27.76 0.25 -13.83
CA LEU A 617 -28.89 -0.65 -13.60
C LEU A 617 -29.57 -0.97 -14.94
N SER A 618 -29.36 -2.20 -15.41
CA SER A 618 -29.90 -2.68 -16.69
C SER A 618 -31.36 -3.12 -16.56
N LEU A 619 -31.99 -3.58 -17.65
CA LEU A 619 -33.34 -4.15 -17.63
C LEU A 619 -33.25 -5.62 -17.21
N ALA A 620 -34.03 -6.05 -16.22
CA ALA A 620 -34.10 -7.46 -15.84
C ALA A 620 -34.70 -8.30 -17.00
N PRO A 621 -34.08 -9.46 -17.35
CA PRO A 621 -34.68 -10.44 -18.24
C PRO A 621 -36.08 -10.85 -17.76
N ALA A 622 -37.00 -11.05 -18.70
CA ALA A 622 -38.37 -11.41 -18.35
C ALA A 622 -38.42 -12.80 -17.69
N GLY A 623 -38.99 -12.88 -16.49
CA GLY A 623 -39.06 -14.11 -15.70
C GLY A 623 -37.79 -14.46 -14.92
N LEU A 624 -36.78 -13.58 -14.90
CA LEU A 624 -35.68 -13.71 -13.94
C LEU A 624 -36.18 -13.39 -12.53
N THR A 625 -36.06 -14.36 -11.63
CA THR A 625 -36.38 -14.25 -10.20
C THR A 625 -35.22 -14.81 -9.39
N GLY A 626 -35.13 -14.43 -8.12
CA GLY A 626 -34.14 -14.92 -7.18
C GLY A 626 -34.68 -15.02 -5.75
N THR A 627 -33.82 -15.43 -4.82
CA THR A 627 -34.14 -15.43 -3.38
C THR A 627 -34.24 -13.99 -2.88
N PRO A 628 -35.28 -13.60 -2.10
CA PRO A 628 -35.33 -12.29 -1.46
C PRO A 628 -34.04 -12.00 -0.66
N MET A 629 -33.60 -10.74 -0.66
CA MET A 629 -32.41 -10.30 0.07
C MET A 629 -32.81 -9.36 1.22
N ASP A 630 -32.18 -9.54 2.37
CA ASP A 630 -32.20 -8.61 3.49
C ASP A 630 -30.83 -7.92 3.68
N PRO A 631 -30.72 -6.86 4.50
CA PRO A 631 -29.44 -6.19 4.75
C PRO A 631 -28.51 -7.03 5.64
N VAL A 632 -27.38 -7.48 5.10
CA VAL A 632 -26.43 -8.37 5.79
C VAL A 632 -25.58 -7.63 6.83
N THR A 633 -25.58 -8.16 8.05
CA THR A 633 -24.76 -7.75 9.19
C THR A 633 -23.68 -8.79 9.48
N VAL A 634 -22.42 -8.34 9.45
CA VAL A 634 -21.25 -9.21 9.54
C VAL A 634 -20.59 -9.10 10.92
N ALA A 635 -20.42 -10.23 11.61
CA ALA A 635 -19.41 -10.35 12.66
C ALA A 635 -18.07 -10.72 12.01
N ALA A 636 -16.99 -9.97 12.22
CA ALA A 636 -15.74 -10.15 11.47
C ALA A 636 -14.50 -10.28 12.36
N ALA A 637 -13.90 -11.47 12.35
CA ALA A 637 -12.54 -11.71 12.81
C ALA A 637 -11.58 -11.53 11.62
N ALA A 638 -11.12 -10.30 11.39
CA ALA A 638 -10.43 -9.92 10.17
C ALA A 638 -9.41 -8.79 10.39
N GLU A 639 -8.51 -8.58 9.44
CA GLU A 639 -7.54 -7.47 9.46
C GLU A 639 -8.23 -6.11 9.19
N GLY A 640 -7.59 -5.00 9.60
CA GLY A 640 -8.14 -3.65 9.46
C GLY A 640 -8.51 -3.21 8.04
N ASP A 641 -7.78 -3.71 7.05
CA ASP A 641 -8.04 -3.52 5.62
C ASP A 641 -9.30 -4.26 5.16
N GLU A 642 -9.52 -5.49 5.60
CA GLU A 642 -10.72 -6.27 5.33
C GLU A 642 -11.96 -5.64 5.99
N LEU A 643 -11.83 -5.19 7.24
CA LEU A 643 -12.85 -4.43 7.96
C LEU A 643 -13.18 -3.09 7.26
N TYR A 644 -12.18 -2.44 6.67
CA TYR A 644 -12.35 -1.21 5.89
C TYR A 644 -13.08 -1.49 4.56
N ALA A 645 -12.64 -2.50 3.81
CA ALA A 645 -13.21 -2.88 2.52
C ALA A 645 -14.69 -3.29 2.61
N MET A 646 -15.07 -4.07 3.62
CA MET A 646 -16.48 -4.43 3.86
C MET A 646 -17.34 -3.20 4.19
N ARG A 647 -16.80 -2.23 4.93
CA ARG A 647 -17.48 -0.95 5.22
C ARG A 647 -17.54 -0.02 4.01
N GLU A 648 -16.54 -0.03 3.12
CA GLU A 648 -16.57 0.69 1.83
C GLU A 648 -17.68 0.15 0.92
N MET A 649 -17.93 -1.17 0.94
CA MET A 649 -19.06 -1.83 0.28
C MET A 649 -20.42 -1.61 0.97
N GLY A 650 -20.46 -0.95 2.13
CA GLY A 650 -21.69 -0.57 2.83
C GLY A 650 -22.31 -1.64 3.75
N PHE A 651 -21.56 -2.68 4.14
CA PHE A 651 -22.01 -3.65 5.14
C PHE A 651 -21.93 -3.08 6.57
N GLU A 652 -22.82 -3.52 7.47
CA GLU A 652 -22.60 -3.36 8.91
C GLU A 652 -21.57 -4.41 9.36
N VAL A 653 -20.49 -3.97 10.04
CA VAL A 653 -19.38 -4.85 10.42
C VAL A 653 -19.01 -4.66 11.89
N ARG A 654 -19.27 -5.71 12.69
CA ARG A 654 -18.97 -5.84 14.12
C ARG A 654 -17.67 -6.65 14.30
N PRO A 655 -16.53 -6.06 14.70
CA PRO A 655 -15.29 -6.80 14.87
C PRO A 655 -15.41 -7.85 15.99
N VAL A 656 -14.83 -9.04 15.78
CA VAL A 656 -14.76 -10.12 16.78
C VAL A 656 -13.38 -10.77 16.79
N SER A 657 -13.09 -11.53 17.85
CA SER A 657 -11.88 -12.34 18.06
C SER A 657 -12.17 -13.33 19.20
N ASN A 658 -11.30 -14.30 19.49
CA ASN A 658 -11.48 -15.19 20.66
C ASN A 658 -11.80 -14.38 21.94
N ALA A 659 -11.03 -13.32 22.21
CA ALA A 659 -11.20 -12.50 23.41
C ALA A 659 -12.54 -11.74 23.45
N VAL A 660 -13.10 -11.36 22.31
CA VAL A 660 -14.41 -10.69 22.22
C VAL A 660 -15.54 -11.70 22.40
N LEU A 661 -15.43 -12.88 21.80
CA LEU A 661 -16.44 -13.95 21.95
C LEU A 661 -16.45 -14.51 23.39
N ASP A 662 -15.28 -14.78 23.97
CA ASP A 662 -15.12 -15.23 25.36
C ASP A 662 -15.61 -14.20 26.40
N ALA A 663 -15.65 -12.91 26.04
CA ALA A 663 -16.24 -11.86 26.87
C ALA A 663 -17.78 -11.82 26.84
N GLY A 664 -18.43 -12.65 26.01
CA GLY A 664 -19.89 -12.72 25.86
C GLY A 664 -20.42 -11.80 24.77
N PHE A 665 -19.97 -12.00 23.53
CA PHE A 665 -20.45 -11.28 22.36
C PHE A 665 -21.96 -11.49 22.10
N ASP A 666 -22.65 -10.44 21.65
CA ASP A 666 -24.08 -10.47 21.31
C ASP A 666 -24.27 -10.77 19.81
N TRP A 667 -24.70 -12.00 19.52
CA TRP A 667 -25.02 -12.49 18.17
C TRP A 667 -26.37 -11.97 17.64
N THR A 668 -27.15 -11.20 18.42
CA THR A 668 -28.48 -10.72 17.99
C THR A 668 -28.39 -9.85 16.73
N GLY A 669 -29.03 -10.29 15.64
CA GLY A 669 -28.98 -9.60 14.35
C GLY A 669 -27.57 -9.55 13.77
N VAL A 670 -26.85 -10.66 13.85
CA VAL A 670 -25.70 -11.01 13.03
C VAL A 670 -26.16 -12.12 12.10
N ASP A 671 -25.80 -12.02 10.82
CA ASP A 671 -26.27 -12.95 9.79
C ASP A 671 -25.09 -13.80 9.27
N VAL A 672 -23.89 -13.21 9.17
CA VAL A 672 -22.68 -13.89 8.68
C VAL A 672 -21.48 -13.66 9.60
N LEU A 673 -20.74 -14.74 9.90
CA LEU A 673 -19.43 -14.70 10.52
C LEU A 673 -18.30 -14.72 9.46
N VAL A 674 -17.45 -13.70 9.45
CA VAL A 674 -16.21 -13.66 8.67
C VAL A 674 -15.02 -14.10 9.52
N VAL A 675 -14.22 -15.04 9.00
CA VAL A 675 -13.03 -15.58 9.69
C VAL A 675 -11.80 -15.52 8.79
N GLY A 676 -10.95 -14.51 9.02
CA GLY A 676 -9.66 -14.35 8.35
C GLY A 676 -8.48 -14.14 9.31
N ALA A 677 -8.68 -13.58 10.50
CA ALA A 677 -7.60 -13.35 11.46
C ALA A 677 -8.12 -13.29 12.90
N GLY A 678 -7.34 -13.78 13.87
CA GLY A 678 -7.61 -13.56 15.31
C GLY A 678 -8.80 -14.32 15.90
N LEU A 679 -9.35 -15.31 15.18
CA LEU A 679 -10.34 -16.25 15.69
C LEU A 679 -9.92 -17.70 15.38
N ASP A 680 -9.59 -18.44 16.43
CA ASP A 680 -9.26 -19.86 16.43
C ASP A 680 -10.37 -20.65 17.15
N GLY A 681 -11.09 -21.50 16.40
CA GLY A 681 -12.19 -22.30 16.91
C GLY A 681 -11.78 -23.38 17.93
N ALA A 682 -10.51 -23.81 17.93
CA ALA A 682 -10.00 -24.84 18.83
C ALA A 682 -9.69 -24.30 20.24
N THR A 683 -9.53 -22.99 20.40
CA THR A 683 -9.17 -22.34 21.68
C THR A 683 -10.27 -21.47 22.30
N LEU A 684 -11.47 -21.44 21.71
CA LEU A 684 -12.63 -20.76 22.29
C LEU A 684 -13.05 -21.37 23.65
N GLY A 685 -13.42 -20.50 24.59
CA GLY A 685 -14.03 -20.91 25.85
C GLY A 685 -15.39 -21.55 25.63
N ALA A 686 -15.73 -22.55 26.45
CA ALA A 686 -16.97 -23.34 26.29
C ALA A 686 -18.28 -22.51 26.17
N PRO A 687 -18.47 -21.39 26.88
CA PRO A 687 -19.65 -20.54 26.67
C PRO A 687 -19.68 -19.84 25.31
N ALA A 688 -18.53 -19.37 24.82
CA ALA A 688 -18.40 -18.73 23.51
C ALA A 688 -18.58 -19.75 22.38
N ARG A 689 -18.03 -20.95 22.53
CA ARG A 689 -18.24 -22.09 21.62
C ARG A 689 -19.73 -22.43 21.52
N ALA A 690 -20.42 -22.62 22.66
CA ALA A 690 -21.85 -22.93 22.65
C ALA A 690 -22.73 -21.81 22.06
N ALA A 691 -22.33 -20.54 22.20
CA ALA A 691 -23.01 -19.42 21.56
C ALA A 691 -22.76 -19.38 20.04
N LEU A 692 -21.56 -19.73 19.59
CA LEU A 692 -21.21 -19.86 18.18
C LEU A 692 -21.95 -21.04 17.53
N ASP A 693 -21.95 -22.22 18.16
CA ASP A 693 -22.71 -23.39 17.69
C ASP A 693 -24.21 -23.07 17.55
N ALA A 694 -24.76 -22.24 18.44
CA ALA A 694 -26.15 -21.78 18.38
C ALA A 694 -26.41 -20.72 17.30
N PHE A 695 -25.42 -19.90 16.93
CA PHE A 695 -25.51 -18.99 15.79
C PHE A 695 -25.48 -19.75 14.46
N LEU A 696 -24.61 -20.76 14.34
CA LEU A 696 -24.45 -21.54 13.10
C LEU A 696 -25.71 -22.31 12.69
N ALA A 697 -26.60 -22.62 13.63
CA ALA A 697 -27.86 -23.31 13.35
C ALA A 697 -28.84 -22.53 12.43
N ASP A 698 -28.75 -21.20 12.38
CA ASP A 698 -29.57 -20.32 11.53
C ASP A 698 -28.70 -19.31 10.74
N GLY A 699 -27.38 -19.48 10.74
CA GLY A 699 -26.39 -18.51 10.22
C GLY A 699 -25.33 -19.16 9.33
N GLY A 700 -24.30 -18.39 8.95
CA GLY A 700 -23.25 -18.92 8.08
C GLY A 700 -21.87 -18.27 8.21
N VAL A 701 -20.89 -18.85 7.52
CA VAL A 701 -19.47 -18.52 7.64
C VAL A 701 -18.86 -18.18 6.27
N VAL A 702 -18.09 -17.10 6.21
CA VAL A 702 -17.15 -16.83 5.11
C VAL A 702 -15.74 -16.77 5.68
N ALA A 703 -14.96 -17.82 5.46
CA ALA A 703 -13.61 -17.96 6.00
C ALA A 703 -12.55 -17.85 4.91
N ARG A 704 -11.31 -17.46 5.27
CA ARG A 704 -10.22 -17.30 4.29
C ARG A 704 -8.82 -17.58 4.83
N GLY A 705 -7.94 -18.08 3.95
CA GLY A 705 -6.54 -18.39 4.26
C GLY A 705 -6.38 -19.50 5.29
N THR A 706 -5.18 -19.60 5.88
CA THR A 706 -4.84 -20.65 6.85
C THR A 706 -5.65 -20.57 8.15
N THR A 707 -5.90 -19.37 8.71
CA THR A 707 -6.84 -19.19 9.82
C THR A 707 -8.24 -19.71 9.48
N GLY A 708 -8.76 -19.41 8.29
CA GLY A 708 -10.09 -19.85 7.87
C GLY A 708 -10.20 -21.37 7.69
N ALA A 709 -9.19 -22.01 7.09
CA ALA A 709 -9.11 -23.46 6.96
C ALA A 709 -9.00 -24.17 8.31
N ALA A 710 -8.20 -23.63 9.23
CA ALA A 710 -8.09 -24.16 10.60
C ALA A 710 -9.40 -24.01 11.38
N PHE A 711 -10.11 -22.90 11.22
CA PHE A 711 -11.44 -22.70 11.83
C PHE A 711 -12.47 -23.69 11.29
N ASN A 712 -12.51 -23.92 9.97
CA ASN A 712 -13.36 -24.94 9.35
C ASN A 712 -13.11 -26.33 9.96
N ALA A 713 -11.85 -26.75 10.06
CA ALA A 713 -11.47 -28.05 10.61
C ALA A 713 -11.72 -28.17 12.13
N ALA A 714 -11.60 -27.09 12.89
CA ALA A 714 -11.85 -27.09 14.34
C ALA A 714 -13.35 -27.16 14.73
N LEU A 715 -14.23 -26.82 13.78
CA LEU A 715 -15.68 -26.87 13.95
C LEU A 715 -16.37 -27.98 13.14
N ASP A 716 -15.64 -28.66 12.25
CA ASP A 716 -16.14 -29.75 11.39
C ASP A 716 -17.24 -29.28 10.40
N LEU A 717 -17.03 -28.10 9.78
CA LEU A 717 -18.07 -27.46 8.94
C LEU A 717 -18.15 -28.08 7.53
N LEU A 718 -17.09 -27.95 6.72
CA LEU A 718 -17.00 -28.59 5.40
C LEU A 718 -15.92 -29.67 5.39
N GLU A 719 -16.26 -30.85 4.88
CA GLU A 719 -15.31 -31.92 4.55
C GLU A 719 -14.45 -31.48 3.36
N VAL A 720 -13.29 -30.89 3.67
CA VAL A 720 -12.25 -30.51 2.70
C VAL A 720 -10.86 -30.71 3.31
N GLU A 721 -9.89 -31.06 2.47
CA GLU A 721 -8.46 -31.01 2.80
C GLU A 721 -7.90 -29.65 2.36
N ALA A 722 -7.13 -28.98 3.22
CA ALA A 722 -6.49 -27.71 2.89
C ALA A 722 -4.98 -27.90 2.66
N GLY A 723 -4.53 -27.63 1.44
CA GLY A 723 -3.11 -27.45 1.11
C GLY A 723 -2.72 -25.97 1.20
N GLY A 724 -1.44 -25.68 1.42
CA GLY A 724 -0.95 -24.31 1.53
C GLY A 724 0.50 -24.16 1.09
N GLY A 725 0.80 -23.01 0.48
CA GLY A 725 2.16 -22.61 0.13
C GLY A 725 2.87 -21.92 1.30
N PRO A 726 4.15 -21.53 1.13
CA PRO A 726 4.88 -20.80 2.16
C PRO A 726 4.21 -19.48 2.54
N GLY A 727 4.40 -19.02 3.77
CA GLY A 727 3.89 -17.72 4.23
C GLY A 727 4.46 -16.51 3.48
N THR A 728 5.61 -16.66 2.82
CA THR A 728 6.22 -15.66 1.93
C THR A 728 5.58 -15.60 0.55
N ALA A 729 4.93 -16.68 0.10
CA ALA A 729 4.44 -16.77 -1.26
C ALA A 729 3.30 -15.77 -1.50
N ASN A 730 3.45 -14.92 -2.51
CA ASN A 730 2.51 -13.85 -2.80
C ASN A 730 2.54 -13.43 -4.27
N GLY A 731 1.42 -12.91 -4.79
CA GLY A 731 1.36 -12.45 -6.17
C GLY A 731 -0.04 -12.35 -6.77
N VAL A 732 -0.07 -11.92 -8.03
CA VAL A 732 -1.21 -12.04 -8.94
C VAL A 732 -1.24 -13.46 -9.49
N VAL A 733 -2.40 -14.12 -9.43
CA VAL A 733 -2.59 -15.49 -9.92
C VAL A 733 -3.71 -15.59 -10.95
N ASP A 734 -3.56 -16.46 -11.93
CA ASP A 734 -4.61 -16.84 -12.87
C ASP A 734 -5.57 -17.85 -12.23
N VAL A 735 -6.88 -17.63 -12.44
CA VAL A 735 -7.94 -18.40 -11.79
C VAL A 735 -9.15 -18.64 -12.71
N ASP A 736 -9.65 -19.86 -12.70
CA ASP A 736 -10.85 -20.27 -13.43
C ASP A 736 -12.10 -20.18 -12.54
N GLY A 737 -12.83 -19.07 -12.67
CA GLY A 737 -14.14 -18.88 -12.03
C GLY A 737 -15.26 -19.61 -12.78
N SER A 738 -15.74 -20.72 -12.24
CA SER A 738 -16.78 -21.55 -12.88
C SER A 738 -18.08 -21.67 -12.09
N GLY A 739 -18.06 -21.31 -10.80
CA GLY A 739 -19.22 -21.36 -9.91
C GLY A 739 -20.10 -20.11 -9.88
N GLU A 740 -21.12 -20.14 -9.04
CA GLU A 740 -22.17 -19.13 -8.94
C GLU A 740 -21.73 -17.83 -8.25
N LEU A 741 -20.82 -17.95 -7.27
CA LEU A 741 -20.23 -16.84 -6.54
C LEU A 741 -19.23 -16.06 -7.41
N THR A 742 -18.57 -16.76 -8.35
CA THR A 742 -17.41 -16.27 -9.10
C THR A 742 -17.69 -16.01 -10.58
N ALA A 743 -18.87 -16.35 -11.09
CA ALA A 743 -19.31 -16.15 -12.48
C ALA A 743 -19.17 -14.72 -13.05
N ARG A 744 -18.89 -13.72 -12.21
CA ARG A 744 -18.60 -12.32 -12.61
C ARG A 744 -17.22 -11.83 -12.16
N ALA A 745 -16.47 -12.62 -11.40
CA ALA A 745 -15.12 -12.27 -10.96
C ALA A 745 -14.18 -12.05 -12.19
N PRO A 746 -13.12 -11.25 -12.05
CA PRO A 746 -12.04 -11.27 -13.04
C PRO A 746 -11.33 -12.63 -13.06
N GLY A 747 -10.66 -12.96 -14.17
CA GLY A 747 -9.88 -14.19 -14.32
C GLY A 747 -8.52 -14.19 -13.58
N HIS A 748 -8.22 -13.13 -12.84
CA HIS A 748 -7.03 -13.01 -12.01
C HIS A 748 -7.47 -12.80 -10.56
N SER A 749 -6.75 -13.38 -9.60
CA SER A 749 -6.92 -13.16 -8.17
C SER A 749 -5.59 -12.75 -7.52
N PHE A 750 -5.59 -12.53 -6.21
CA PHE A 750 -4.40 -12.20 -5.43
C PHE A 750 -4.18 -13.22 -4.31
N VAL A 751 -2.92 -13.62 -4.11
CA VAL A 751 -2.51 -14.51 -3.02
C VAL A 751 -1.46 -13.85 -2.12
N TYR A 752 -1.52 -14.20 -0.85
CA TYR A 752 -0.50 -13.96 0.15
C TYR A 752 -0.68 -15.07 1.18
N SER A 753 0.30 -15.97 1.30
CA SER A 753 0.14 -17.30 1.91
C SER A 753 -0.98 -18.11 1.22
N PRO A 754 -0.83 -18.53 -0.05
CA PRO A 754 -1.87 -19.20 -0.82
C PRO A 754 -2.33 -20.50 -0.17
N VAL A 755 -3.64 -20.74 -0.22
CA VAL A 755 -4.28 -21.99 0.22
C VAL A 755 -5.11 -22.56 -0.92
N TRP A 756 -5.22 -23.87 -1.01
CA TRP A 756 -6.12 -24.56 -1.93
C TRP A 756 -6.85 -25.70 -1.22
N PHE A 757 -7.96 -26.11 -1.80
CA PHE A 757 -8.82 -27.13 -1.23
C PHE A 757 -8.89 -28.36 -2.14
N THR A 758 -8.74 -29.54 -1.54
CA THR A 758 -8.87 -30.88 -2.13
C THR A 758 -9.80 -31.74 -1.26
N GLY A 759 -9.96 -33.03 -1.59
CA GLY A 759 -10.69 -33.96 -0.73
C GLY A 759 -12.17 -33.62 -0.49
N MET A 760 -12.82 -32.96 -1.45
CA MET A 760 -14.21 -32.46 -1.31
C MET A 760 -15.21 -33.57 -0.94
N GLY A 761 -15.89 -33.38 0.19
CA GLY A 761 -17.03 -34.21 0.61
C GLY A 761 -18.29 -34.01 -0.22
N GLU A 762 -19.33 -34.79 0.11
CA GLU A 762 -20.64 -34.68 -0.55
C GLU A 762 -21.29 -33.32 -0.28
N GLY A 763 -21.69 -32.61 -1.34
CA GLY A 763 -22.32 -31.29 -1.25
C GLY A 763 -21.36 -30.09 -1.30
N VAL A 764 -20.04 -30.31 -1.21
CA VAL A 764 -19.05 -29.24 -1.42
C VAL A 764 -18.89 -28.95 -2.92
N VAL A 765 -18.90 -27.67 -3.28
CA VAL A 765 -18.85 -27.16 -4.65
C VAL A 765 -17.63 -26.28 -4.84
N THR A 766 -16.80 -26.62 -5.84
CA THR A 766 -15.73 -25.74 -6.33
C THR A 766 -16.34 -24.52 -7.01
N GLU A 767 -16.00 -23.34 -6.51
CA GLU A 767 -16.45 -22.06 -7.02
C GLU A 767 -15.40 -21.38 -7.89
N GLN A 768 -14.11 -21.59 -7.58
CA GLN A 768 -12.97 -21.15 -8.38
C GLN A 768 -11.82 -22.15 -8.21
N SER A 769 -11.04 -22.36 -9.27
CA SER A 769 -9.76 -23.09 -9.21
C SER A 769 -8.61 -22.16 -9.57
N TYR A 770 -7.40 -22.50 -9.13
CA TYR A 770 -6.17 -21.98 -9.73
C TYR A 770 -6.02 -22.51 -11.16
N ALA A 771 -5.40 -21.73 -12.05
CA ALA A 771 -5.09 -22.17 -13.41
C ALA A 771 -4.05 -23.32 -13.43
N ALA A 772 -3.73 -23.82 -14.63
CA ALA A 772 -2.70 -24.85 -14.81
C ALA A 772 -1.27 -24.33 -14.56
N ASP A 773 -1.07 -23.02 -14.73
CA ASP A 773 0.14 -22.28 -14.40
C ASP A 773 -0.32 -21.07 -13.54
N PRO A 774 -0.32 -21.17 -12.21
CA PRO A 774 -1.06 -20.21 -11.38
C PRO A 774 -0.43 -18.83 -11.29
N LEU A 775 0.90 -18.68 -11.32
CA LEU A 775 1.56 -17.42 -10.95
C LEU A 775 1.79 -16.52 -12.17
N VAL A 776 1.06 -15.39 -12.22
CA VAL A 776 1.22 -14.38 -13.28
C VAL A 776 2.33 -13.39 -12.94
N ALA A 777 2.40 -12.97 -11.68
CA ALA A 777 3.43 -12.07 -11.19
C ALA A 777 3.55 -12.14 -9.67
N GLY A 778 4.78 -12.22 -9.17
CA GLY A 778 5.04 -12.32 -7.74
C GLY A 778 6.23 -13.21 -7.41
N HIS A 779 6.20 -13.82 -6.23
CA HIS A 779 7.23 -14.73 -5.71
C HIS A 779 6.52 -15.88 -5.00
N TRP A 780 6.71 -17.11 -5.48
CA TRP A 780 6.16 -18.33 -4.90
C TRP A 780 7.11 -19.50 -5.16
N ARG A 781 8.11 -19.63 -4.29
CA ARG A 781 8.99 -20.80 -4.26
C ARG A 781 8.37 -21.94 -3.44
N PRO A 782 8.71 -23.21 -3.66
CA PRO A 782 8.33 -24.31 -2.77
C PRO A 782 9.01 -24.23 -1.39
N LEU A 783 8.51 -24.99 -0.43
CA LEU A 783 9.16 -25.26 0.86
C LEU A 783 10.42 -26.14 0.67
N GLU A 784 11.24 -26.27 1.72
CA GLU A 784 12.49 -27.06 1.69
C GLU A 784 12.28 -28.56 1.36
N ASP A 785 11.10 -29.11 1.64
CA ASP A 785 10.74 -30.50 1.31
C ASP A 785 10.21 -30.66 -0.13
N GLY A 786 10.09 -29.56 -0.88
CA GLY A 786 9.59 -29.50 -2.24
C GLY A 786 8.06 -29.35 -2.35
N GLY A 787 7.32 -29.37 -1.24
CA GLY A 787 5.88 -29.13 -1.24
C GLY A 787 5.53 -27.65 -1.13
N GLY A 788 4.24 -27.35 -1.29
CA GLY A 788 3.74 -25.98 -1.18
C GLY A 788 3.94 -25.14 -2.45
N ALA A 789 4.24 -25.78 -3.59
CA ALA A 789 4.61 -25.13 -4.84
C ALA A 789 3.39 -24.60 -5.61
N PRO A 790 3.54 -23.68 -6.59
CA PRO A 790 2.47 -23.32 -7.52
C PRO A 790 1.84 -24.55 -8.20
N GLU A 791 2.65 -25.55 -8.54
CA GLU A 791 2.22 -26.78 -9.19
C GLU A 791 1.34 -27.67 -8.29
N ASP A 792 1.48 -27.59 -6.97
CA ASP A 792 0.61 -28.29 -6.01
C ASP A 792 -0.79 -27.67 -5.94
N ALA A 793 -0.89 -26.37 -6.23
CA ALA A 793 -2.15 -25.64 -6.30
C ALA A 793 -2.84 -25.74 -7.68
N ALA A 794 -2.10 -26.09 -8.73
CA ALA A 794 -2.58 -26.03 -10.12
C ALA A 794 -3.85 -26.87 -10.35
N GLY A 795 -4.94 -26.22 -10.79
CA GLY A 795 -6.26 -26.83 -10.96
C GLY A 795 -7.03 -27.12 -9.67
N ALA A 796 -6.39 -27.09 -8.49
CA ALA A 796 -7.05 -27.25 -7.20
C ALA A 796 -7.97 -26.06 -6.89
N ALA A 797 -8.96 -26.26 -6.02
CA ALA A 797 -9.96 -25.24 -5.74
C ALA A 797 -9.36 -24.10 -4.91
N SER A 798 -9.46 -22.87 -5.40
CA SER A 798 -9.07 -21.65 -4.70
C SER A 798 -10.25 -20.98 -3.97
N VAL A 799 -11.49 -21.34 -4.31
CA VAL A 799 -12.70 -21.02 -3.54
C VAL A 799 -13.65 -22.21 -3.58
N VAL A 800 -14.20 -22.58 -2.43
CA VAL A 800 -15.23 -23.61 -2.28
C VAL A 800 -16.41 -23.12 -1.46
N ARG A 801 -17.58 -23.73 -1.62
CA ARG A 801 -18.74 -23.56 -0.75
C ARG A 801 -19.44 -24.87 -0.44
N GLY A 802 -20.24 -24.89 0.61
CA GLY A 802 -21.11 -26.01 0.96
C GLY A 802 -22.10 -25.64 2.07
N LEU A 803 -22.84 -26.63 2.54
CA LEU A 803 -23.57 -26.59 3.80
C LEU A 803 -22.93 -27.60 4.75
N ASP A 804 -22.88 -27.30 6.05
CA ASP A 804 -22.47 -28.28 7.06
C ASP A 804 -23.60 -29.28 7.40
N GLU A 805 -23.34 -30.23 8.31
CA GLU A 805 -24.35 -31.21 8.74
C GLU A 805 -25.57 -30.59 9.46
N THR A 806 -25.45 -29.34 9.94
CA THR A 806 -26.51 -28.62 10.66
C THR A 806 -27.36 -27.74 9.75
N GLY A 807 -26.84 -27.39 8.56
CA GLY A 807 -27.46 -26.48 7.59
C GLY A 807 -26.69 -25.17 7.40
N ALA A 808 -25.65 -24.91 8.20
CA ALA A 808 -24.89 -23.67 8.15
C ALA A 808 -24.21 -23.50 6.79
N SER A 809 -24.40 -22.35 6.15
CA SER A 809 -23.82 -22.07 4.84
C SER A 809 -22.37 -21.61 4.98
N VAL A 810 -21.45 -22.23 4.24
CA VAL A 810 -20.00 -21.99 4.40
C VAL A 810 -19.34 -21.73 3.06
N VAL A 811 -18.47 -20.71 3.03
CA VAL A 811 -17.59 -20.39 1.89
C VAL A 811 -16.15 -20.26 2.40
N LEU A 812 -15.21 -20.94 1.75
CA LEU A 812 -13.78 -20.88 2.07
C LEU A 812 -13.00 -20.30 0.89
N PHE A 813 -12.21 -19.25 1.15
CA PHE A 813 -11.31 -18.63 0.18
C PHE A 813 -9.85 -18.98 0.47
N GLY A 814 -9.16 -19.51 -0.53
CA GLY A 814 -7.70 -19.70 -0.54
C GLY A 814 -6.92 -18.48 -1.04
N THR A 815 -7.63 -17.53 -1.65
CA THR A 815 -7.11 -16.24 -2.14
C THR A 815 -7.41 -15.10 -1.14
N ARG A 816 -6.83 -13.91 -1.37
CA ARG A 816 -6.93 -12.75 -0.46
C ARG A 816 -7.67 -11.56 -1.13
N PRO A 817 -8.98 -11.65 -1.39
CA PRO A 817 -9.70 -10.69 -2.23
C PRO A 817 -9.85 -9.27 -1.64
N LEU A 818 -9.67 -9.08 -0.34
CA LEU A 818 -9.79 -7.78 0.34
C LEU A 818 -8.45 -7.16 0.77
N PHE A 819 -7.33 -7.78 0.41
CA PHE A 819 -6.00 -7.48 0.93
C PHE A 819 -5.53 -6.04 0.70
N ARG A 820 -5.07 -5.35 1.76
CA ARG A 820 -4.51 -3.99 1.79
C ARG A 820 -5.27 -2.92 0.99
N ASP A 821 -6.60 -3.05 0.93
CA ASP A 821 -7.50 -2.23 0.09
C ASP A 821 -7.22 -2.28 -1.43
N HIS A 822 -6.43 -3.26 -1.90
CA HIS A 822 -5.85 -3.25 -3.24
C HIS A 822 -6.66 -4.02 -4.30
N PRO A 823 -7.02 -5.33 -4.16
CA PRO A 823 -7.74 -6.07 -5.19
C PRO A 823 -9.23 -5.70 -5.36
N LYS A 824 -9.54 -4.41 -5.54
CA LYS A 824 -10.90 -3.84 -5.60
C LYS A 824 -11.80 -4.48 -6.67
N GLY A 825 -11.24 -5.16 -7.68
CA GLY A 825 -11.98 -5.96 -8.65
C GLY A 825 -12.57 -7.26 -8.09
N LEU A 826 -12.02 -7.78 -7.00
CA LEU A 826 -12.45 -9.01 -6.31
C LEU A 826 -13.53 -8.76 -5.24
N TYR A 827 -13.81 -7.51 -4.92
CA TYR A 827 -14.71 -7.13 -3.83
C TYR A 827 -16.14 -7.61 -4.05
N ALA A 828 -16.58 -7.58 -5.32
CA ALA A 828 -17.87 -8.14 -5.72
C ALA A 828 -17.95 -9.66 -5.52
N GLN A 829 -16.86 -10.41 -5.68
CA GLN A 829 -16.79 -11.85 -5.42
C GLN A 829 -16.97 -12.15 -3.92
N TRP A 830 -16.27 -11.40 -3.06
CA TRP A 830 -16.42 -11.50 -1.61
C TRP A 830 -17.83 -11.15 -1.14
N ALA A 831 -18.39 -10.04 -1.63
CA ALA A 831 -19.76 -9.65 -1.30
C ALA A 831 -20.81 -10.65 -1.79
N ASN A 832 -20.61 -11.26 -2.96
CA ASN A 832 -21.50 -12.30 -3.48
C ASN A 832 -21.47 -13.57 -2.62
N ALA A 833 -20.31 -13.89 -2.00
CA ALA A 833 -20.24 -14.92 -0.96
C ALA A 833 -21.06 -14.54 0.28
N LEU A 834 -20.89 -13.32 0.83
CA LEU A 834 -21.68 -12.84 1.98
C LEU A 834 -23.20 -12.91 1.73
N TYR A 835 -23.68 -12.43 0.57
CA TYR A 835 -25.09 -12.48 0.21
C TYR A 835 -25.60 -13.91 -0.03
N TRP A 836 -24.76 -14.81 -0.55
CA TRP A 836 -25.13 -16.21 -0.72
C TRP A 836 -25.21 -16.95 0.62
N THR A 837 -24.25 -16.71 1.51
CA THR A 837 -24.22 -17.26 2.87
C THR A 837 -25.51 -16.87 3.62
N ASP A 838 -25.82 -15.57 3.69
CA ASP A 838 -27.08 -15.05 4.25
C ASP A 838 -28.33 -15.70 3.60
N ALA A 839 -28.46 -15.61 2.27
CA ALA A 839 -29.65 -16.10 1.56
C ALA A 839 -29.81 -17.64 1.51
N THR A 840 -28.86 -18.40 2.08
CA THR A 840 -28.90 -19.87 2.14
C THR A 840 -28.89 -20.42 3.57
N ALA A 841 -28.60 -19.60 4.58
CA ALA A 841 -28.72 -20.03 5.97
C ALA A 841 -30.20 -20.19 6.37
N GLY A 842 -30.55 -21.36 6.93
CA GLY A 842 -31.91 -21.76 7.32
C GLY A 842 -32.25 -23.21 6.97
#